data_AF-A0A6V8CQY6-F1
#
_entry.id   AF-A0A6V8CQY6-F1
#
_cell.length_a   1.000
_cell.length_b   1.000
_cell.length_c   1.000
_cell.angle_alpha   90.00
_cell.angle_beta   90.00
_cell.angle_gamma   90.00
#
_symmetry.space_group_name_H-M   'P 1'
#
loop_
_entity.id
_entity.type
_entity.pdbx_description
1 polymer ?
#
loop_
_entity_poly.entity_id
_entity_poly.type
_entity_poly.pdbx_seq_one_letter_code
_entity_poly.pdbx_strand_id
1 'polypeptide(L)'
;MNERASMWEVMLIIFLPTIAPGLALIRILDASADTFRKTLLCFPIGLLTLFGISGLLFVVELWSILSLTLVLLLTNILSIVFLLRKVQIEQTTYTQWQKMEAAIHGVVLSESEPEIEHEVATQHWFQSNRNPVLQIIAGCFCLLTLVPILLFDRPFGVDWIGFSTLASNVGQTGTFEVQSPNEGLWTYPPAFPTVLAWVSTMTGTPVQQAILVLGHLSLFALLLGVWGGMDRLGAGASSVLAMGASFALFSKVFDSGYPTVASQLGLVVGLLIVLRPIQQSLRYHITAFIFLAICAVLIHPTGAIYLAALLFASLVTRERLSEGEKAQRKPIFFTSLVIISSMFVIALIFFAPRMLSEPVFAEYGWQGGKPMLMFNGPLMLFAGISVYLGRASLEIQLLSIWFASLWLLSFVHLIEGLADIQVLSLLSYTLYSMALHAYHIPLAVIVGLLASRSTSFTTVDDSSTWFGLEMDSFIRPMYSTVFLVALMIGSILSIGLLTNLSSHDELHATTSGDAQLREYLASNPPDKIVYTENVHWGHSYAFDASIQTTSIPTLGLLTLEESVQSAATTAIRMDDVATLRELDIGYAISSPIGTVALTLGPSPYWSVERNYQGARYWKLWDEPSPSRVSEGIAFDSTRCEEMKGCEMKLDPWRDHRFNDPLDRSDHRIILEKKGTYTWNSVVDDANVQGLYNVCIVYEQIGDFDSYQIIINERALDLNKMSGWNHECTNVQLNQTLDVRIELNQDGAAWINPLGFSGRSSEIIDSTGLRIHHIELKR
;
A
#
# COMPACT_ATOMS: atom_id res chain seq x y z
N MET A 1 -5.10 20.83 16.31
CA MET A 1 -5.18 21.82 15.20
C MET A 1 -3.86 22.02 14.46
N ASN A 2 -2.68 21.84 15.08
CA ASN A 2 -1.38 21.91 14.38
C ASN A 2 -1.13 20.75 13.39
N GLU A 3 -1.62 19.53 13.66
CA GLU A 3 -1.34 18.37 12.79
C GLU A 3 -2.05 18.42 11.42
N ARG A 4 -3.27 18.97 11.35
CA ARG A 4 -4.00 19.05 10.06
C ARG A 4 -3.44 20.11 9.11
N ALA A 5 -2.65 21.07 9.61
CA ALA A 5 -1.98 22.06 8.76
C ALA A 5 -0.88 21.40 7.92
N SER A 6 -0.20 20.36 8.43
CA SER A 6 0.93 19.71 7.77
C SER A 6 0.52 18.80 6.60
N MET A 7 -0.71 18.26 6.61
CA MET A 7 -1.16 17.32 5.57
C MET A 7 -1.43 18.01 4.22
N TRP A 8 -1.96 19.23 4.25
CA TRP A 8 -2.15 20.03 3.03
C TRP A 8 -0.81 20.45 2.42
N GLU A 9 0.21 20.70 3.24
CA GLU A 9 1.57 20.98 2.78
C GLU A 9 2.15 19.78 2.02
N VAL A 10 1.97 18.56 2.55
CA VAL A 10 2.34 17.32 1.86
C VAL A 10 1.62 17.16 0.52
N MET A 11 0.33 17.45 0.46
CA MET A 11 -0.39 17.39 -0.82
C MET A 11 0.17 18.43 -1.81
N LEU A 12 0.35 19.67 -1.39
CA LEU A 12 0.86 20.75 -2.25
C LEU A 12 2.27 20.47 -2.76
N ILE A 13 3.16 19.96 -1.91
CA ILE A 13 4.54 19.68 -2.31
C ILE A 13 4.63 18.54 -3.33
N ILE A 14 3.65 17.64 -3.37
CA ILE A 14 3.53 16.59 -4.39
C ILE A 14 2.82 17.13 -5.65
N PHE A 15 1.73 17.89 -5.51
CA PHE A 15 0.95 18.37 -6.65
C PHE A 15 1.67 19.43 -7.48
N LEU A 16 2.27 20.44 -6.86
CA LEU A 16 2.88 21.55 -7.59
C LEU A 16 3.97 21.14 -8.59
N PRO A 17 4.96 20.30 -8.22
CA PRO A 17 6.02 19.92 -9.15
C PRO A 17 5.57 18.92 -10.23
N THR A 18 4.37 18.35 -10.14
CA THR A 18 3.90 17.31 -11.08
C THR A 18 3.07 17.87 -12.23
N ILE A 19 2.41 19.02 -12.05
CA ILE A 19 1.48 19.58 -13.06
C ILE A 19 2.19 19.92 -14.37
N ALA A 20 3.23 20.76 -14.35
CA ALA A 20 3.88 21.22 -15.59
C ALA A 20 4.59 20.07 -16.36
N PRO A 21 5.38 19.19 -15.70
CA PRO A 21 5.98 18.04 -16.37
C PRO A 21 4.93 17.08 -16.93
N GLY A 22 3.86 16.82 -16.17
CA GLY A 22 2.73 16.00 -16.63
C GLY A 22 2.09 16.55 -17.90
N LEU A 23 1.73 17.84 -17.92
CA LEU A 23 1.16 18.51 -19.09
C LEU A 23 2.10 18.48 -20.30
N ALA A 24 3.39 18.72 -20.09
CA ALA A 24 4.40 18.69 -21.15
C ALA A 24 4.50 17.29 -21.79
N LEU A 25 4.51 16.24 -20.97
CA LEU A 25 4.55 14.85 -21.45
C LEU A 25 3.24 14.43 -22.12
N ILE A 26 2.08 14.85 -21.63
CA ILE A 26 0.78 14.56 -22.28
C ILE A 26 0.74 15.14 -23.68
N ARG A 27 1.24 16.37 -23.87
CA ARG A 27 1.31 16.99 -25.19
C ARG A 27 2.08 16.14 -26.20
N ILE A 28 3.04 15.35 -25.73
CA ILE A 28 3.81 14.40 -26.54
C ILE A 28 3.10 13.06 -26.67
N LEU A 29 2.58 12.49 -25.59
CA LEU A 29 2.03 11.12 -25.55
C LEU A 29 0.61 11.03 -26.10
N ASP A 30 -0.25 11.99 -25.77
CA ASP A 30 -1.64 12.08 -26.20
C ASP A 30 -1.94 13.46 -26.78
N ALA A 31 -1.46 13.70 -28.00
CA ALA A 31 -1.72 14.93 -28.74
C ALA A 31 -3.22 15.18 -28.99
N SER A 32 -4.09 14.17 -28.81
CA SER A 32 -5.54 14.31 -28.95
C SER A 32 -6.31 14.61 -27.68
N ALA A 33 -5.60 14.76 -26.56
CA ALA A 33 -6.20 15.12 -25.29
C ALA A 33 -6.76 16.55 -25.31
N ASP A 34 -8.06 16.66 -25.01
CA ASP A 34 -8.71 17.93 -24.69
C ASP A 34 -8.40 18.36 -23.24
N THR A 35 -8.91 19.52 -22.82
CA THR A 35 -8.65 20.07 -21.47
C THR A 35 -9.09 19.11 -20.37
N PHE A 36 -10.21 18.40 -20.56
CA PHE A 36 -10.70 17.44 -19.58
C PHE A 36 -9.71 16.29 -19.41
N ARG A 37 -9.31 15.63 -20.50
CA ARG A 37 -8.35 14.51 -20.44
C ARG A 37 -6.97 14.95 -19.96
N LYS A 38 -6.51 16.15 -20.36
CA LYS A 38 -5.27 16.76 -19.85
C LYS A 38 -5.31 16.93 -18.32
N THR A 39 -6.46 17.33 -17.76
CA THR A 39 -6.64 17.49 -16.31
C THR A 39 -6.59 16.15 -15.59
N LEU A 40 -7.16 15.09 -16.18
CA LEU A 40 -7.09 13.74 -15.61
C LEU A 40 -5.68 13.15 -15.67
N LEU A 41 -4.95 13.37 -16.76
CA LEU A 41 -3.65 12.72 -17.00
C LEU A 41 -2.46 13.49 -16.41
N CYS A 42 -2.57 14.79 -16.11
CA CYS A 42 -1.41 15.61 -15.72
C CYS A 42 -0.79 15.15 -14.41
N PHE A 43 -1.61 14.93 -13.39
CA PHE A 43 -1.13 14.46 -12.10
C PHE A 43 -0.53 13.04 -12.16
N PRO A 44 -1.17 12.02 -12.77
CA PRO A 44 -0.60 10.67 -12.89
C PRO A 44 0.75 10.62 -13.59
N ILE A 45 0.88 11.27 -14.75
CA ILE A 45 2.13 11.26 -15.53
C ILE A 45 3.20 12.10 -14.84
N GLY A 46 2.81 13.22 -14.23
CA GLY A 46 3.69 14.05 -13.43
C GLY A 46 4.23 13.31 -12.20
N LEU A 47 3.37 12.59 -11.47
CA LEU A 47 3.75 11.81 -10.29
C LEU A 47 4.70 10.67 -10.66
N LEU A 48 4.43 9.95 -11.75
CA LEU A 48 5.37 8.95 -12.29
C LEU A 48 6.73 9.57 -12.60
N THR A 49 6.75 10.78 -13.17
CA THR A 49 7.98 11.52 -13.47
C THR A 49 8.72 11.95 -12.20
N LEU A 50 8.01 12.43 -11.17
CA LEU A 50 8.58 12.78 -9.86
C LEU A 50 9.29 11.58 -9.23
N PHE A 51 8.61 10.44 -9.18
CA PHE A 51 9.21 9.18 -8.71
C PHE A 51 10.46 8.83 -9.52
N GLY A 52 10.37 8.84 -10.85
CA GLY A 52 11.48 8.51 -11.71
C GLY A 52 12.70 9.42 -11.54
N ILE A 53 12.49 10.74 -11.44
CA ILE A 53 13.58 11.70 -11.21
C ILE A 53 14.26 11.44 -9.87
N SER A 54 13.50 11.25 -8.80
CA SER A 54 14.05 10.96 -7.47
C SER A 54 14.84 9.65 -7.47
N GLY A 55 14.26 8.59 -8.05
CA GLY A 55 14.92 7.29 -8.16
C GLY A 55 16.19 7.34 -9.02
N LEU A 56 16.19 8.08 -10.13
CA LEU A 56 17.37 8.24 -10.99
C LEU A 56 18.49 8.96 -10.25
N LEU A 57 18.19 10.04 -9.53
CA LEU A 57 19.18 10.76 -8.72
C LEU A 57 19.82 9.85 -7.68
N PHE A 58 19.05 8.94 -7.09
CA PHE A 58 19.56 7.99 -6.11
C PHE A 58 20.48 6.96 -6.77
N VAL A 59 20.07 6.37 -7.90
CA VAL A 59 20.88 5.39 -8.64
C VAL A 59 22.22 5.97 -9.12
N VAL A 60 22.29 7.26 -9.42
CA VAL A 60 23.55 7.93 -9.81
C VAL A 60 24.30 8.55 -8.63
N GLU A 61 23.91 8.25 -7.38
CA GLU A 61 24.55 8.72 -6.14
C GLU A 61 24.59 10.27 -6.01
N LEU A 62 23.62 10.97 -6.63
CA LEU A 62 23.48 12.43 -6.55
C LEU A 62 22.26 12.86 -5.73
N TRP A 63 21.58 11.92 -5.09
CA TRP A 63 20.37 12.21 -4.33
C TRP A 63 20.69 12.97 -3.04
N SER A 64 20.00 14.07 -2.86
CA SER A 64 19.88 14.81 -1.60
C SER A 64 18.59 15.62 -1.67
N ILE A 65 18.11 16.11 -0.53
CA ILE A 65 16.92 16.99 -0.48
C ILE A 65 17.12 18.22 -1.38
N LEU A 66 18.33 18.80 -1.35
CA LEU A 66 18.67 19.96 -2.18
C LEU A 66 18.75 19.59 -3.67
N SER A 67 19.45 18.51 -4.01
CA SER A 67 19.60 18.05 -5.41
C SER A 67 18.25 17.78 -6.05
N LEU A 68 17.37 17.03 -5.37
CA LEU A 68 16.04 16.73 -5.88
C LEU A 68 15.21 18.00 -6.06
N THR A 69 15.21 18.91 -5.07
CA THR A 69 14.49 20.18 -5.15
C THR A 69 14.94 21.01 -6.36
N LEU A 70 16.26 21.15 -6.58
CA LEU A 70 16.81 21.89 -7.72
C LEU A 70 16.43 21.25 -9.07
N VAL A 71 16.49 19.92 -9.17
CA VAL A 71 16.12 19.19 -10.39
C VAL A 71 14.63 19.28 -10.67
N LEU A 72 13.77 19.25 -9.65
CA LEU A 72 12.32 19.43 -9.81
C LEU A 72 11.98 20.85 -10.26
N LEU A 73 12.64 21.88 -9.69
CA LEU A 73 12.49 23.26 -10.15
C LEU A 73 12.93 23.43 -11.60
N LEU A 74 14.11 22.90 -11.96
CA LEU A 74 14.61 22.92 -13.33
C LEU A 74 13.65 22.21 -14.29
N THR A 75 13.19 21.01 -13.94
CA THR A 75 12.24 20.24 -14.74
C THR A 75 10.95 21.03 -14.96
N ASN A 76 10.40 21.65 -13.91
CA ASN A 76 9.21 22.49 -14.03
C ASN A 76 9.43 23.70 -14.95
N ILE A 77 10.55 24.43 -14.80
CA ILE A 77 10.90 25.56 -15.67
C ILE A 77 11.01 25.11 -17.12
N LEU A 78 11.72 24.01 -17.40
CA LEU A 78 11.86 23.46 -18.74
C LEU A 78 10.52 23.02 -19.34
N SER A 79 9.66 22.39 -18.54
CA SER A 79 8.30 22.01 -18.94
C SER A 79 7.44 23.22 -19.25
N ILE A 80 7.48 24.27 -18.44
CA ILE A 80 6.76 25.53 -18.70
C ILE A 80 7.28 26.18 -19.99
N VAL A 81 8.60 26.29 -20.18
CA VAL A 81 9.21 26.82 -21.42
C VAL A 81 8.76 26.00 -22.63
N PHE A 82 8.72 24.67 -22.52
CA PHE A 82 8.24 23.78 -23.58
C PHE A 82 6.74 24.00 -23.89
N LEU A 83 5.90 24.17 -22.87
CA LEU A 83 4.47 24.45 -23.03
C LEU A 83 4.22 25.84 -23.64
N LEU A 84 5.02 26.84 -23.27
CA LEU A 84 4.93 28.22 -23.77
C LEU A 84 5.46 28.39 -25.20
N ARG A 85 6.24 27.44 -25.72
CA ARG A 85 6.57 27.39 -27.15
C ARG A 85 5.28 27.18 -27.92
N LYS A 86 4.70 28.31 -28.38
CA LYS A 86 3.65 28.31 -29.40
C LYS A 86 4.15 27.51 -30.58
N VAL A 87 3.25 26.76 -31.22
CA VAL A 87 3.47 26.26 -32.57
C VAL A 87 3.66 27.50 -33.45
N GLN A 88 4.91 27.96 -33.60
CA GLN A 88 5.20 29.07 -34.51
C GLN A 88 4.91 28.56 -35.91
N ILE A 89 3.93 29.19 -36.57
CA ILE A 89 3.40 28.89 -37.91
C ILE A 89 4.44 29.19 -39.02
N GLU A 90 5.72 29.32 -38.67
CA GLU A 90 6.79 29.77 -39.57
C GLU A 90 7.74 28.65 -40.02
N GLN A 91 7.60 27.40 -39.55
CA GLN A 91 8.39 26.27 -40.04
C GLN A 91 7.61 25.40 -41.01
N THR A 92 8.15 25.21 -42.21
CA THR A 92 7.63 24.40 -43.32
C THR A 92 7.58 22.89 -43.04
N THR A 93 7.92 22.42 -41.83
CA THR A 93 7.90 21.00 -41.45
C THR A 93 7.36 20.81 -40.03
N TYR A 94 6.04 20.64 -39.89
CA TYR A 94 5.43 20.22 -38.62
C TYR A 94 5.77 18.77 -38.28
N THR A 95 6.01 18.46 -37.01
CA THR A 95 6.00 17.05 -36.55
C THR A 95 4.56 16.52 -36.59
N GLN A 96 4.35 15.21 -36.77
CA GLN A 96 2.97 14.70 -36.89
C GLN A 96 2.11 14.91 -35.62
N TRP A 97 2.71 14.94 -34.42
CA TRP A 97 1.95 15.28 -33.22
C TRP A 97 1.52 16.76 -33.19
N GLN A 98 2.34 17.67 -33.72
CA GLN A 98 1.97 19.09 -33.88
C GLN A 98 0.86 19.27 -34.92
N LYS A 99 0.90 18.49 -36.02
CA LYS A 99 -0.18 18.44 -37.01
C LYS A 99 -1.50 18.00 -36.38
N MET A 100 -1.48 16.93 -35.58
CA MET A 100 -2.65 16.44 -34.85
C MET A 100 -3.19 17.47 -33.85
N GLU A 101 -2.33 18.05 -33.02
CA GLU A 101 -2.72 19.10 -32.06
C GLU A 101 -3.36 20.30 -32.79
N ALA A 102 -2.77 20.74 -33.90
CA ALA A 102 -3.30 21.81 -34.72
C ALA A 102 -4.66 21.47 -35.35
N ALA A 103 -4.83 20.25 -35.88
CA ALA A 103 -6.07 19.77 -36.48
C ALA A 103 -7.23 19.71 -35.46
N ILE A 104 -6.97 19.25 -34.23
CA ILE A 104 -7.97 19.20 -33.14
C ILE A 104 -8.38 20.60 -32.70
N HIS A 105 -7.49 21.57 -32.82
CA HIS A 105 -7.78 22.98 -32.57
C HIS A 105 -8.36 23.71 -33.80
N GLY A 106 -8.72 23.00 -34.86
CA GLY A 106 -9.42 23.54 -36.04
C GLY A 106 -8.52 24.27 -37.03
N VAL A 107 -7.19 24.07 -36.97
CA VAL A 107 -6.25 24.63 -37.94
C VAL A 107 -6.24 23.76 -39.19
N VAL A 108 -6.55 24.35 -40.35
CA VAL A 108 -6.53 23.66 -41.65
C VAL A 108 -5.07 23.45 -42.07
N LEU A 109 -4.64 22.18 -42.15
CA LEU A 109 -3.32 21.80 -42.66
C LEU A 109 -3.29 21.91 -44.19
N SER A 110 -2.13 22.26 -44.75
CA SER A 110 -1.97 22.43 -46.22
C SER A 110 -1.98 21.11 -47.01
N GLU A 111 -1.74 19.98 -46.34
CA GLU A 111 -1.79 18.63 -46.90
C GLU A 111 -2.89 17.83 -46.16
N SER A 112 -3.81 17.21 -46.90
CA SER A 112 -4.84 16.33 -46.33
C SER A 112 -4.23 15.00 -45.90
N GLU A 113 -4.22 14.72 -44.61
CA GLU A 113 -3.81 13.43 -44.03
C GLU A 113 -5.07 12.70 -43.50
N PRO A 114 -5.68 11.77 -44.28
CA PRO A 114 -7.00 11.20 -43.95
C PRO A 114 -7.02 10.42 -42.62
N GLU A 115 -5.88 9.85 -42.21
CA GLU A 115 -5.74 9.16 -40.94
C GLU A 115 -5.81 10.12 -39.74
N ILE A 116 -5.27 11.33 -39.87
CA ILE A 116 -5.37 12.39 -38.85
C ILE A 116 -6.82 12.87 -38.76
N GLU A 117 -7.45 13.16 -39.91
CA GLU A 117 -8.83 13.63 -39.95
C GLU A 117 -9.81 12.63 -39.32
N HIS A 118 -9.63 11.33 -39.57
CA HIS A 118 -10.44 10.28 -38.97
C HIS A 118 -10.26 10.17 -37.44
N GLU A 119 -9.02 10.24 -36.94
CA GLU A 119 -8.77 10.24 -35.48
C GLU A 119 -9.37 11.49 -34.83
N VAL A 120 -9.20 12.67 -35.43
CA VAL A 120 -9.80 13.94 -34.94
C VAL A 120 -11.31 13.83 -34.84
N ALA A 121 -11.97 13.33 -35.89
CA ALA A 121 -13.42 13.13 -35.90
C ALA A 121 -13.87 12.14 -34.82
N THR A 122 -13.15 11.03 -34.65
CA THR A 122 -13.46 10.04 -33.62
C THR A 122 -13.32 10.62 -32.21
N GLN A 123 -12.24 11.37 -31.96
CA GLN A 123 -12.00 11.98 -30.64
C GLN A 123 -13.03 13.06 -30.32
N HIS A 124 -13.43 13.88 -31.29
CA HIS A 124 -14.52 14.85 -31.10
C HIS A 124 -15.85 14.16 -30.79
N TRP A 125 -16.15 13.02 -31.42
CA TRP A 125 -17.36 12.25 -31.10
C TRP A 125 -17.34 11.73 -29.66
N PHE A 126 -16.21 11.16 -29.19
CA PHE A 126 -16.10 10.73 -27.80
C PHE A 126 -16.30 11.90 -26.84
N GLN A 127 -15.71 13.06 -27.14
CA GLN A 127 -15.84 14.28 -26.35
C GLN A 127 -17.28 14.78 -26.29
N SER A 128 -18.01 14.78 -27.42
CA SER A 128 -19.41 15.22 -27.47
C SER A 128 -20.37 14.25 -26.79
N ASN A 129 -20.02 12.97 -26.73
CA ASN A 129 -20.88 11.90 -26.22
C ASN A 129 -20.56 11.51 -24.77
N ARG A 130 -19.68 12.24 -24.08
CA ARG A 130 -19.43 12.04 -22.64
C ARG A 130 -20.70 12.24 -21.84
N ASN A 131 -21.08 11.25 -21.04
CA ASN A 131 -22.20 11.41 -20.10
C ASN A 131 -21.75 12.23 -18.87
N PRO A 132 -22.19 13.49 -18.70
CA PRO A 132 -21.70 14.36 -17.63
C PRO A 132 -22.02 13.82 -16.23
N VAL A 133 -23.18 13.19 -16.05
CA VAL A 133 -23.57 12.60 -14.76
C VAL A 133 -22.61 11.48 -14.38
N LEU A 134 -22.26 10.63 -15.36
CA LEU A 134 -21.32 9.54 -15.12
C LEU A 134 -19.91 10.04 -14.78
N GLN A 135 -19.47 11.12 -15.45
CA GLN A 135 -18.19 11.77 -15.13
C GLN A 135 -18.19 12.34 -13.70
N ILE A 136 -19.29 12.97 -13.25
CA ILE A 136 -19.40 13.47 -11.87
C ILE A 136 -19.33 12.32 -10.87
N ILE A 137 -20.06 11.23 -11.10
CA ILE A 137 -20.04 10.05 -10.20
C ILE A 137 -18.64 9.45 -10.12
N ALA A 138 -17.96 9.26 -11.26
CA ALA A 138 -16.57 8.79 -11.28
C ALA A 138 -15.61 9.75 -10.55
N GLY A 139 -15.82 11.07 -10.69
CA GLY A 139 -15.07 12.09 -9.96
C GLY A 139 -15.26 11.99 -8.45
N CYS A 140 -16.52 11.87 -8.00
CA CYS A 140 -16.83 11.65 -6.60
C CYS A 140 -16.17 10.36 -6.08
N PHE A 141 -16.24 9.26 -6.83
CA PHE A 141 -15.59 8.01 -6.46
C PHE A 141 -14.07 8.16 -6.29
N CYS A 142 -13.38 8.79 -7.25
CA CYS A 142 -11.96 9.08 -7.13
C CYS A 142 -11.65 9.91 -5.87
N LEU A 143 -12.42 10.98 -5.61
CA LEU A 143 -12.23 11.82 -4.42
C LEU A 143 -12.45 11.06 -3.11
N LEU A 144 -13.39 10.11 -3.09
CA LEU A 144 -13.68 9.31 -1.91
C LEU A 144 -12.51 8.41 -1.51
N THR A 145 -11.61 8.07 -2.44
CA THR A 145 -10.36 7.35 -2.10
C THR A 145 -9.37 8.18 -1.28
N LEU A 146 -9.59 9.50 -1.14
CA LEU A 146 -8.80 10.38 -0.30
C LEU A 146 -9.38 10.51 1.12
N VAL A 147 -10.58 9.96 1.39
CA VAL A 147 -11.20 9.99 2.73
C VAL A 147 -10.30 9.36 3.81
N PRO A 148 -9.59 8.24 3.59
CA PRO A 148 -8.64 7.68 4.55
C PRO A 148 -7.60 8.67 5.06
N ILE A 149 -7.14 9.59 4.21
CA ILE A 149 -6.18 10.64 4.59
C ILE A 149 -6.78 11.54 5.70
N LEU A 150 -8.10 11.74 5.72
CA LEU A 150 -8.76 12.58 6.71
C LEU A 150 -9.18 11.83 7.99
N LEU A 151 -9.26 10.50 7.93
CA LEU A 151 -9.76 9.66 9.01
C LEU A 151 -8.65 8.99 9.83
N PHE A 152 -7.51 8.68 9.22
CA PHE A 152 -6.46 7.89 9.85
C PHE A 152 -5.21 8.73 10.11
N ASP A 153 -4.62 8.56 11.29
CA ASP A 153 -3.36 9.21 11.65
C ASP A 153 -2.13 8.38 11.26
N ARG A 154 -2.34 7.10 10.93
CA ARG A 154 -1.31 6.13 10.50
C ARG A 154 -1.91 5.03 9.61
N PRO A 155 -1.10 4.34 8.78
CA PRO A 155 -1.59 3.23 7.98
C PRO A 155 -1.91 1.96 8.80
N PHE A 156 -2.80 1.10 8.30
CA PHE A 156 -3.19 -0.17 8.95
C PHE A 156 -2.21 -1.32 8.73
N GLY A 157 -1.74 -1.50 7.50
CA GLY A 157 -0.81 -2.57 7.15
C GLY A 157 0.55 -2.48 7.85
N VAL A 158 1.45 -3.40 7.53
CA VAL A 158 2.79 -3.49 8.15
C VAL A 158 3.91 -2.96 7.25
N ASP A 159 3.72 -2.99 5.93
CA ASP A 159 4.73 -2.66 4.91
C ASP A 159 5.23 -1.21 5.06
N TRP A 160 4.35 -0.27 5.45
CA TRP A 160 4.73 1.13 5.62
C TRP A 160 5.85 1.36 6.63
N ILE A 161 6.00 0.50 7.64
CA ILE A 161 7.02 0.66 8.68
C ILE A 161 8.41 0.48 8.08
N GLY A 162 8.59 -0.54 7.23
CA GLY A 162 9.85 -0.75 6.53
C GLY A 162 10.15 0.39 5.56
N PHE A 163 9.17 0.82 4.75
CA PHE A 163 9.38 1.93 3.82
C PHE A 163 9.67 3.26 4.52
N SER A 164 9.05 3.48 5.68
CA SER A 164 9.28 4.68 6.49
C SER A 164 10.67 4.67 7.13
N THR A 165 11.17 3.50 7.54
CA THR A 165 12.54 3.35 8.04
C THR A 165 13.56 3.65 6.95
N LEU A 166 13.37 3.10 5.75
CA LEU A 166 14.19 3.40 4.58
C LEU A 166 14.18 4.88 4.21
N ALA A 167 12.99 5.50 4.16
CA ALA A 167 12.86 6.91 3.85
C ALA A 167 13.51 7.80 4.91
N SER A 168 13.37 7.45 6.19
CA SER A 168 14.00 8.20 7.28
C SER A 168 15.51 8.11 7.22
N ASN A 169 16.07 6.91 6.98
CA ASN A 169 17.51 6.74 6.79
C ASN A 169 18.02 7.55 5.59
N VAL A 170 17.41 7.37 4.42
CA VAL A 170 17.79 8.12 3.21
C VAL A 170 17.71 9.62 3.42
N GLY A 171 16.67 10.11 4.10
CA GLY A 171 16.50 11.53 4.40
C GLY A 171 17.67 12.14 5.18
N GLN A 172 18.36 11.32 5.98
CA GLN A 172 19.46 11.74 6.84
C GLN A 172 20.84 11.47 6.21
N THR A 173 21.02 10.30 5.59
CA THR A 173 22.33 9.82 5.13
C THR A 173 22.50 9.90 3.61
N GLY A 174 21.40 9.97 2.86
CA GLY A 174 21.39 9.91 1.40
C GLY A 174 21.61 8.52 0.81
N THR A 175 21.78 7.48 1.63
CA THR A 175 22.09 6.12 1.19
C THR A 175 21.12 5.08 1.77
N PHE A 176 21.20 3.85 1.27
CA PHE A 176 20.51 2.68 1.83
C PHE A 176 21.41 1.85 2.75
N GLU A 177 22.52 2.42 3.22
CA GLU A 177 23.39 1.75 4.18
C GLU A 177 22.72 1.73 5.55
N VAL A 178 22.72 0.56 6.17
CA VAL A 178 22.20 0.37 7.52
C VAL A 178 23.07 1.13 8.50
N GLN A 179 22.44 1.79 9.46
CA GLN A 179 23.14 2.54 10.50
C GLN A 179 23.54 1.64 11.68
N SER A 180 24.62 2.03 12.35
CA SER A 180 25.05 1.46 13.63
C SER A 180 23.86 1.40 14.62
N PRO A 181 23.69 0.31 15.40
CA PRO A 181 24.67 -0.71 15.78
C PRO A 181 24.78 -1.92 14.86
N ASN A 182 24.12 -1.88 13.70
CA ASN A 182 24.17 -2.97 12.72
C ASN A 182 24.89 -2.49 11.46
N GLU A 183 25.29 -3.44 10.61
CA GLU A 183 25.98 -3.15 9.35
C GLU A 183 25.35 -3.92 8.20
N GLY A 184 25.20 -3.27 7.04
CA GLY A 184 24.56 -3.86 5.88
C GLY A 184 24.00 -2.83 4.88
N LEU A 185 23.25 -3.33 3.91
CA LEU A 185 22.68 -2.54 2.82
C LEU A 185 21.26 -3.01 2.48
N TRP A 186 20.32 -2.07 2.37
CA TRP A 186 19.02 -2.34 1.77
C TRP A 186 19.08 -2.28 0.24
N THR A 187 18.44 -3.24 -0.42
CA THR A 187 18.41 -3.41 -1.88
C THR A 187 16.99 -3.25 -2.42
N TYR A 188 16.44 -2.04 -2.35
CA TYR A 188 15.07 -1.76 -2.78
C TYR A 188 15.03 -0.74 -3.94
N PRO A 189 14.02 -0.78 -4.84
CA PRO A 189 13.82 0.29 -5.82
C PRO A 189 13.63 1.67 -5.15
N PRO A 190 14.46 2.67 -5.48
CA PRO A 190 14.62 3.83 -4.60
C PRO A 190 13.53 4.90 -4.74
N ALA A 191 12.74 4.90 -5.81
CA ALA A 191 11.90 6.05 -6.15
C ALA A 191 10.87 6.38 -5.06
N PHE A 192 10.17 5.37 -4.52
CA PHE A 192 9.12 5.63 -3.53
C PHE A 192 9.71 6.09 -2.17
N PRO A 193 10.69 5.38 -1.56
CA PRO A 193 11.28 5.82 -0.29
C PRO A 193 11.97 7.19 -0.39
N THR A 194 12.64 7.49 -1.51
CA THR A 194 13.34 8.77 -1.69
C THR A 194 12.36 9.95 -1.86
N VAL A 195 11.24 9.77 -2.55
CA VAL A 195 10.19 10.81 -2.61
C VAL A 195 9.57 11.00 -1.22
N LEU A 196 9.32 9.91 -0.48
CA LEU A 196 8.81 9.99 0.89
C LEU A 196 9.76 10.76 1.82
N ALA A 197 11.07 10.47 1.74
CA ALA A 197 12.11 11.16 2.51
C ALA A 197 12.10 12.67 2.22
N TRP A 198 12.04 13.04 0.94
CA TRP A 198 12.00 14.42 0.51
C TRP A 198 10.72 15.14 1.00
N VAL A 199 9.55 14.52 0.83
CA VAL A 199 8.26 15.07 1.27
C VAL A 199 8.26 15.30 2.78
N SER A 200 8.57 14.27 3.57
CA SER A 200 8.55 14.34 5.04
C SER A 200 9.53 15.39 5.56
N THR A 201 10.73 15.49 4.98
CA THR A 201 11.72 16.48 5.42
C THR A 201 11.34 17.90 5.04
N MET A 202 10.77 18.11 3.84
CA MET A 202 10.40 19.44 3.37
C MET A 202 9.18 20.03 4.09
N THR A 203 8.26 19.19 4.56
CA THR A 203 7.07 19.65 5.30
C THR A 203 7.23 19.54 6.81
N GLY A 204 8.22 18.81 7.31
CA GLY A 204 8.33 18.47 8.74
C GLY A 204 7.21 17.56 9.24
N THR A 205 6.43 16.96 8.33
CA THR A 205 5.34 16.04 8.68
C THR A 205 5.95 14.69 9.11
N PRO A 206 5.44 14.07 10.19
CA PRO A 206 5.87 12.74 10.59
C PRO A 206 5.75 11.73 9.45
N VAL A 207 6.75 10.86 9.31
CA VAL A 207 6.86 9.94 8.16
C VAL A 207 5.63 9.04 8.00
N GLN A 208 4.99 8.60 9.10
CA GLN A 208 3.76 7.81 9.07
C GLN A 208 2.56 8.52 8.41
N GLN A 209 2.46 9.85 8.55
CA GLN A 209 1.40 10.64 7.92
C GLN A 209 1.78 10.96 6.47
N ALA A 210 3.05 11.30 6.22
CA ALA A 210 3.54 11.58 4.87
C ALA A 210 3.38 10.37 3.93
N ILE A 211 3.69 9.16 4.40
CA ILE A 211 3.54 7.93 3.61
C ILE A 211 2.07 7.60 3.33
N LEU A 212 1.18 7.83 4.31
CA LEU A 212 -0.27 7.65 4.15
C LEU A 212 -0.80 8.54 3.02
N VAL A 213 -0.41 9.82 3.00
CA VAL A 213 -0.81 10.78 1.97
C VAL A 213 -0.24 10.38 0.61
N LEU A 214 1.07 10.11 0.51
CA LEU A 214 1.73 9.72 -0.75
C LEU A 214 1.12 8.43 -1.34
N GLY A 215 0.80 7.45 -0.49
CA GLY A 215 0.16 6.20 -0.88
C GLY A 215 -1.23 6.38 -1.48
N HIS A 216 -2.10 7.14 -0.80
CA HIS A 216 -3.46 7.41 -1.29
C HIS A 216 -3.47 8.35 -2.49
N LEU A 217 -2.55 9.32 -2.56
CA LEU A 217 -2.34 10.13 -3.77
C LEU A 217 -1.89 9.29 -4.96
N SER A 218 -1.11 8.23 -4.74
CA SER A 218 -0.71 7.30 -5.80
C SER A 218 -1.90 6.48 -6.33
N LEU A 219 -2.80 6.03 -5.45
CA LEU A 219 -4.07 5.39 -5.86
C LEU A 219 -4.96 6.38 -6.63
N PHE A 220 -5.12 7.60 -6.12
CA PHE A 220 -5.91 8.64 -6.76
C PHE A 220 -5.37 8.98 -8.16
N ALA A 221 -4.05 9.15 -8.28
CA ALA A 221 -3.37 9.30 -9.55
C ALA A 221 -3.62 8.10 -10.48
N LEU A 222 -3.56 6.88 -9.98
CA LEU A 222 -3.84 5.70 -10.79
C LEU A 222 -5.27 5.70 -11.35
N LEU A 223 -6.27 6.04 -10.53
CA LEU A 223 -7.66 6.15 -10.96
C LEU A 223 -7.85 7.24 -12.02
N LEU A 224 -7.30 8.44 -11.80
CA LEU A 224 -7.33 9.52 -12.79
C LEU A 224 -6.60 9.15 -14.08
N GLY A 225 -5.50 8.40 -13.98
CA GLY A 225 -4.74 7.89 -15.11
C GLY A 225 -5.53 6.89 -15.95
N VAL A 226 -6.17 5.91 -15.31
CA VAL A 226 -7.07 4.96 -15.99
C VAL A 226 -8.26 5.71 -16.60
N TRP A 227 -8.83 6.68 -15.89
CA TRP A 227 -9.90 7.54 -16.41
C TRP A 227 -9.49 8.22 -17.71
N GLY A 228 -8.39 8.98 -17.67
CA GLY A 228 -7.92 9.74 -18.82
C GLY A 228 -7.46 8.84 -19.97
N GLY A 229 -6.79 7.73 -19.66
CA GLY A 229 -6.33 6.77 -20.66
C GLY A 229 -7.48 6.09 -21.38
N MET A 230 -8.55 5.73 -20.66
CA MET A 230 -9.72 5.06 -21.23
C MET A 230 -10.77 6.01 -21.80
N ASP A 231 -10.79 7.28 -21.39
CA ASP A 231 -11.62 8.33 -22.01
C ASP A 231 -11.29 8.51 -23.50
N ARG A 232 -10.05 8.20 -23.91
CA ARG A 232 -9.64 8.17 -25.31
C ARG A 232 -10.37 7.13 -26.17
N LEU A 233 -10.92 6.10 -25.53
CA LEU A 233 -11.81 5.11 -26.13
C LEU A 233 -13.27 5.34 -25.73
N GLY A 234 -13.57 6.47 -25.07
CA GLY A 234 -14.88 6.81 -24.53
C GLY A 234 -15.35 5.92 -23.38
N ALA A 235 -14.44 5.20 -22.70
CA ALA A 235 -14.73 4.29 -21.57
C ALA A 235 -14.17 4.78 -20.21
N GLY A 236 -13.69 6.02 -20.13
CA GLY A 236 -12.99 6.54 -18.95
C GLY A 236 -13.73 6.34 -17.63
N ALA A 237 -14.91 6.95 -17.50
CA ALA A 237 -15.68 6.91 -16.28
C ALA A 237 -16.19 5.49 -15.93
N SER A 238 -16.57 4.69 -16.94
CA SER A 238 -17.01 3.31 -16.72
C SER A 238 -15.88 2.39 -16.26
N SER A 239 -14.66 2.54 -16.79
CA SER A 239 -13.48 1.79 -16.35
C SER A 239 -13.10 2.10 -14.91
N VAL A 240 -13.16 3.36 -14.50
CA VAL A 240 -12.86 3.76 -13.12
C VAL A 240 -13.92 3.23 -12.15
N LEU A 241 -15.20 3.35 -12.48
CA LEU A 241 -16.26 2.76 -11.66
C LEU A 241 -16.17 1.24 -11.62
N ALA A 242 -15.70 0.60 -12.70
CA ALA A 242 -15.44 -0.83 -12.74
C ALA A 242 -14.35 -1.25 -11.74
N MET A 243 -13.36 -0.38 -11.46
CA MET A 243 -12.40 -0.67 -10.40
C MET A 243 -13.09 -0.80 -9.03
N GLY A 244 -14.14 -0.02 -8.76
CA GLY A 244 -14.94 -0.12 -7.53
C GLY A 244 -15.79 -1.39 -7.39
N ALA A 245 -15.81 -2.30 -8.37
CA ALA A 245 -16.54 -3.56 -8.28
C ALA A 245 -15.85 -4.62 -7.42
N SER A 246 -14.58 -4.42 -7.06
CA SER A 246 -13.76 -5.41 -6.38
C SER A 246 -12.76 -4.77 -5.43
N PHE A 247 -12.31 -5.51 -4.42
CA PHE A 247 -11.48 -4.97 -3.35
C PHE A 247 -9.99 -4.88 -3.69
N ALA A 248 -9.48 -5.71 -4.61
CA ALA A 248 -8.07 -5.81 -5.04
C ALA A 248 -7.12 -4.62 -4.69
N LEU A 249 -6.97 -3.60 -5.55
CA LEU A 249 -6.00 -2.51 -5.30
C LEU A 249 -6.33 -1.72 -4.03
N PHE A 250 -7.61 -1.59 -3.67
CA PHE A 250 -8.03 -0.90 -2.45
C PHE A 250 -7.54 -1.64 -1.20
N SER A 251 -7.62 -2.97 -1.19
CA SER A 251 -7.07 -3.81 -0.13
C SER A 251 -5.54 -3.68 -0.04
N LYS A 252 -4.81 -3.59 -1.16
CA LYS A 252 -3.35 -3.40 -1.09
C LYS A 252 -2.95 -2.01 -0.61
N VAL A 253 -3.72 -0.96 -0.95
CA VAL A 253 -3.53 0.39 -0.38
C VAL A 253 -3.82 0.40 1.11
N PHE A 254 -4.87 -0.29 1.54
CA PHE A 254 -5.22 -0.43 2.95
C PHE A 254 -4.14 -1.16 3.75
N ASP A 255 -3.59 -2.24 3.21
CA ASP A 255 -2.44 -2.99 3.76
C ASP A 255 -1.09 -2.29 3.52
N SER A 256 -1.09 -1.00 3.17
CA SER A 256 0.10 -0.16 3.02
C SER A 256 1.13 -0.58 1.96
N GLY A 257 0.71 -1.40 0.99
CA GLY A 257 1.50 -1.79 -0.19
C GLY A 257 1.64 -0.67 -1.22
N TYR A 258 1.95 0.55 -0.77
CA TYR A 258 1.92 1.77 -1.58
C TYR A 258 2.89 1.77 -2.77
N PRO A 259 4.15 1.31 -2.67
CA PRO A 259 5.05 1.26 -3.83
C PRO A 259 4.51 0.37 -4.95
N THR A 260 3.90 -0.76 -4.61
CA THR A 260 3.26 -1.66 -5.57
C THR A 260 2.14 -0.96 -6.33
N VAL A 261 1.31 -0.18 -5.64
CA VAL A 261 0.21 0.61 -6.25
C VAL A 261 0.76 1.75 -7.09
N ALA A 262 1.73 2.51 -6.58
CA ALA A 262 2.38 3.60 -7.31
C ALA A 262 3.06 3.12 -8.61
N SER A 263 3.66 1.94 -8.61
CA SER A 263 4.29 1.38 -9.81
C SER A 263 3.30 1.11 -10.95
N GLN A 264 2.01 0.95 -10.65
CA GLN A 264 0.96 0.77 -11.66
C GLN A 264 0.73 2.02 -12.51
N LEU A 265 1.26 3.19 -12.12
CA LEU A 265 1.23 4.40 -12.97
C LEU A 265 1.92 4.15 -14.33
N GLY A 266 2.88 3.24 -14.41
CA GLY A 266 3.47 2.80 -15.68
C GLY A 266 2.45 2.18 -16.64
N LEU A 267 1.40 1.54 -16.13
CA LEU A 267 0.32 0.98 -16.96
C LEU A 267 -0.53 2.04 -17.62
N VAL A 268 -0.69 3.23 -17.01
CA VAL A 268 -1.40 4.36 -17.64
C VAL A 268 -0.71 4.73 -18.95
N VAL A 269 0.62 4.79 -18.94
CA VAL A 269 1.44 5.05 -20.13
C VAL A 269 1.28 3.90 -21.15
N GLY A 270 1.32 2.65 -20.68
CA GLY A 270 1.07 1.47 -21.51
C GLY A 270 -0.28 1.53 -22.22
N LEU A 271 -1.37 1.85 -21.51
CA LEU A 271 -2.72 1.94 -22.05
C LEU A 271 -2.83 3.05 -23.12
N LEU A 272 -2.22 4.22 -22.88
CA LEU A 272 -2.20 5.33 -23.84
C LEU A 272 -1.52 4.96 -25.16
N ILE A 273 -0.47 4.13 -25.09
CA ILE A 273 0.37 3.79 -26.25
C ILE A 273 -0.17 2.56 -27.00
N VAL A 274 -0.57 1.52 -26.26
CA VAL A 274 -0.89 0.21 -26.84
C VAL A 274 -2.28 0.15 -27.45
N LEU A 275 -3.29 0.74 -26.79
CA LEU A 275 -4.68 0.59 -27.23
C LEU A 275 -5.01 1.43 -28.47
N ARG A 276 -4.30 2.54 -28.71
CA ARG A 276 -4.48 3.33 -29.93
C ARG A 276 -3.22 4.13 -30.28
N PRO A 277 -2.20 3.52 -30.91
CA PRO A 277 -1.00 4.26 -31.30
C PRO A 277 -1.36 5.29 -32.39
N ILE A 278 -1.07 6.57 -32.13
CA ILE A 278 -1.17 7.63 -33.14
C ILE A 278 0.10 7.61 -33.97
N GLN A 279 -0.01 7.95 -35.26
CA GLN A 279 1.12 8.38 -36.07
C GLN A 279 1.69 9.69 -35.51
N GLN A 280 2.51 9.59 -34.47
CA GLN A 280 3.21 10.72 -33.87
C GLN A 280 4.67 10.70 -34.32
N SER A 281 5.39 11.81 -34.10
CA SER A 281 6.82 11.84 -34.39
C SER A 281 7.52 10.75 -33.58
N LEU A 282 8.02 9.76 -34.29
CA LEU A 282 8.55 8.52 -33.74
C LEU A 282 9.55 8.75 -32.60
N ARG A 283 10.43 9.75 -32.76
CA ARG A 283 11.53 10.01 -31.83
C ARG A 283 11.04 10.46 -30.46
N TYR A 284 10.29 11.56 -30.37
CA TYR A 284 9.86 12.12 -29.09
C TYR A 284 8.90 11.21 -28.33
N HIS A 285 8.00 10.53 -29.05
CA HIS A 285 7.08 9.57 -28.46
C HIS A 285 7.83 8.37 -27.86
N ILE A 286 8.76 7.77 -28.60
CA ILE A 286 9.60 6.67 -28.11
C ILE A 286 10.46 7.11 -26.93
N THR A 287 11.08 8.30 -26.98
CA THR A 287 11.90 8.78 -25.85
C THR A 287 11.08 9.00 -24.58
N ALA A 288 9.88 9.58 -24.70
CA ALA A 288 8.99 9.77 -23.56
C ALA A 288 8.53 8.42 -22.99
N PHE A 289 8.23 7.46 -23.86
CA PHE A 289 7.84 6.13 -23.45
C PHE A 289 8.96 5.38 -22.71
N ILE A 290 10.17 5.36 -23.26
CA ILE A 290 11.34 4.73 -22.62
C ILE A 290 11.60 5.38 -21.26
N PHE A 291 11.59 6.72 -21.20
CA PHE A 291 11.80 7.44 -19.96
C PHE A 291 10.76 7.04 -18.90
N LEU A 292 9.48 7.02 -19.23
CA LEU A 292 8.41 6.68 -18.27
C LEU A 292 8.41 5.19 -17.90
N ALA A 293 8.82 4.30 -18.80
CA ALA A 293 9.02 2.89 -18.48
C ALA A 293 10.15 2.71 -17.45
N ILE A 294 11.26 3.45 -17.59
CA ILE A 294 12.34 3.48 -16.58
C ILE A 294 11.82 4.02 -15.25
N CYS A 295 11.01 5.09 -15.27
CA CYS A 295 10.40 5.63 -14.07
C CYS A 295 9.57 4.57 -13.31
N ALA A 296 8.80 3.74 -14.03
CA ALA A 296 8.00 2.69 -13.41
C ALA A 296 8.86 1.59 -12.75
N VAL A 297 9.97 1.20 -13.38
CA VAL A 297 10.93 0.21 -12.84
C VAL A 297 11.52 0.68 -11.50
N LEU A 298 11.81 1.97 -11.37
CA LEU A 298 12.43 2.55 -10.18
C LEU A 298 11.51 2.62 -8.96
N ILE A 299 10.19 2.45 -9.15
CA ILE A 299 9.19 2.44 -8.07
C ILE A 299 9.06 1.05 -7.46
N HIS A 300 8.75 0.05 -8.29
CA HIS A 300 8.60 -1.33 -7.87
C HIS A 300 8.64 -2.28 -9.09
N PRO A 301 9.18 -3.52 -8.98
CA PRO A 301 9.34 -4.39 -10.14
C PRO A 301 8.00 -4.90 -10.72
N THR A 302 6.93 -4.94 -9.92
CA THR A 302 5.61 -5.44 -10.37
C THR A 302 4.99 -4.60 -11.48
N GLY A 303 4.95 -3.27 -11.35
CA GLY A 303 4.42 -2.39 -12.40
C GLY A 303 5.18 -2.56 -13.72
N ALA A 304 6.47 -2.82 -13.61
CA ALA A 304 7.34 -3.13 -14.73
C ALA A 304 6.94 -4.46 -15.42
N ILE A 305 6.80 -5.55 -14.66
CA ILE A 305 6.37 -6.86 -15.18
C ILE A 305 5.00 -6.74 -15.87
N TYR A 306 4.08 -5.95 -15.32
CA TYR A 306 2.74 -5.83 -15.88
C TYR A 306 2.71 -5.00 -17.15
N LEU A 307 3.53 -3.95 -17.22
CA LEU A 307 3.76 -3.21 -18.45
C LEU A 307 4.38 -4.14 -19.51
N ALA A 308 5.39 -4.94 -19.15
CA ALA A 308 5.99 -5.92 -20.06
C ALA A 308 4.96 -6.94 -20.58
N ALA A 309 4.04 -7.42 -19.74
CA ALA A 309 2.95 -8.31 -20.14
C ALA A 309 1.94 -7.61 -21.09
N LEU A 310 1.62 -6.34 -20.86
CA LEU A 310 0.75 -5.56 -21.75
C LEU A 310 1.42 -5.35 -23.11
N LEU A 311 2.71 -5.04 -23.10
CA LEU A 311 3.51 -4.91 -24.31
C LEU A 311 3.56 -6.23 -25.06
N PHE A 312 3.82 -7.35 -24.38
CA PHE A 312 3.77 -8.69 -24.96
C PHE A 312 2.42 -8.98 -25.62
N ALA A 313 1.30 -8.67 -24.95
CA ALA A 313 -0.03 -8.82 -25.53
C ALA A 313 -0.20 -8.00 -26.81
N SER A 314 0.33 -6.77 -26.85
CA SER A 314 0.38 -5.95 -28.06
C SER A 314 1.17 -6.61 -29.20
N LEU A 315 2.31 -7.25 -28.89
CA LEU A 315 3.12 -7.98 -29.88
C LEU A 315 2.34 -9.17 -30.46
N VAL A 316 1.64 -9.93 -29.63
CA VAL A 316 0.84 -11.10 -30.06
C VAL A 316 -0.34 -10.67 -30.93
N THR A 317 -1.05 -9.60 -30.55
CA THR A 317 -2.19 -9.10 -31.33
C THR A 317 -1.77 -8.45 -32.65
N ARG A 318 -0.53 -7.96 -32.77
CA ARG A 318 -0.01 -7.31 -34.00
C ARG A 318 -0.12 -8.20 -35.23
N GLU A 319 0.06 -9.52 -35.09
CA GLU A 319 -0.01 -10.43 -36.24
C GLU A 319 -1.37 -10.46 -36.92
N ARG A 320 -2.42 -10.01 -36.22
CA ARG A 320 -3.80 -9.95 -36.71
C ARG A 320 -4.16 -8.63 -37.40
N LEU A 321 -3.24 -7.66 -37.40
CA LEU A 321 -3.44 -6.36 -38.06
C LEU A 321 -3.16 -6.46 -39.56
N SER A 322 -3.70 -5.52 -40.34
CA SER A 322 -3.36 -5.39 -41.76
C SER A 322 -1.88 -5.02 -41.96
N GLU A 323 -1.31 -5.29 -43.14
CA GLU A 323 0.11 -5.00 -43.42
C GLU A 323 0.46 -3.50 -43.27
N GLY A 324 -0.49 -2.61 -43.59
CA GLY A 324 -0.34 -1.16 -43.37
C GLY A 324 -0.22 -0.82 -41.88
N GLU A 325 -1.11 -1.35 -41.05
CA GLU A 325 -1.07 -1.15 -39.60
C GLU A 325 0.16 -1.81 -38.95
N LYS A 326 0.60 -2.98 -39.45
CA LYS A 326 1.83 -3.65 -39.00
C LYS A 326 3.06 -2.78 -39.27
N ALA A 327 3.13 -2.10 -40.40
CA ALA A 327 4.22 -1.19 -40.75
C ALA A 327 4.24 0.03 -39.82
N GLN A 328 3.06 0.61 -39.54
CA GLN A 328 2.92 1.77 -38.65
C GLN A 328 3.32 1.47 -37.20
N ARG A 329 2.97 0.28 -36.67
CA ARG A 329 3.29 -0.11 -35.28
C ARG A 329 4.70 -0.68 -35.07
N LYS A 330 5.49 -0.85 -36.15
CA LYS A 330 6.84 -1.44 -36.11
C LYS A 330 7.81 -0.79 -35.10
N PRO A 331 7.83 0.54 -34.92
CA PRO A 331 8.77 1.17 -33.99
C PRO A 331 8.39 0.99 -32.52
N ILE A 332 7.10 1.02 -32.21
CA ILE A 332 6.58 0.69 -30.89
C ILE A 332 6.93 -0.76 -30.57
N PHE A 333 6.76 -1.67 -31.54
CA PHE A 333 7.16 -3.08 -31.41
C PHE A 333 8.65 -3.24 -31.03
N PHE A 334 9.58 -2.59 -31.75
CA PHE A 334 11.01 -2.68 -31.42
C PHE A 334 11.34 -2.07 -30.07
N THR A 335 10.73 -0.92 -29.74
CA THR A 335 10.92 -0.26 -28.45
C THR A 335 10.45 -1.15 -27.31
N SER A 336 9.28 -1.77 -27.45
CA SER A 336 8.75 -2.73 -26.49
C SER A 336 9.67 -3.92 -26.28
N LEU A 337 10.24 -4.49 -27.35
CA LEU A 337 11.19 -5.58 -27.26
C LEU A 337 12.44 -5.16 -26.47
N VAL A 338 13.00 -3.99 -26.76
CA VAL A 338 14.19 -3.45 -26.05
C VAL A 338 13.88 -3.21 -24.57
N ILE A 339 12.72 -2.62 -24.25
CA ILE A 339 12.29 -2.38 -22.88
C ILE A 339 12.15 -3.71 -22.12
N ILE A 340 11.43 -4.69 -22.67
CA ILE A 340 11.25 -6.01 -22.06
C ILE A 340 12.60 -6.69 -21.83
N SER A 341 13.49 -6.69 -22.82
CA SER A 341 14.83 -7.29 -22.69
C SER A 341 15.68 -6.58 -21.63
N SER A 342 15.65 -5.25 -21.59
CA SER A 342 16.42 -4.47 -20.60
C SER A 342 15.94 -4.73 -19.18
N MET A 343 14.62 -4.79 -18.98
CA MET A 343 14.01 -5.09 -17.69
C MET A 343 14.37 -6.49 -17.19
N PHE A 344 14.37 -7.47 -18.10
CA PHE A 344 14.80 -8.84 -17.78
C PHE A 344 16.28 -8.90 -17.38
N VAL A 345 17.16 -8.18 -18.08
CA VAL A 345 18.60 -8.12 -17.75
C VAL A 345 18.82 -7.47 -16.38
N ILE A 346 18.13 -6.36 -16.08
CA ILE A 346 18.22 -5.69 -14.77
C ILE A 346 17.78 -6.64 -13.65
N ALA A 347 16.66 -7.35 -13.85
CA ALA A 347 16.16 -8.35 -12.90
C ALA A 347 17.21 -9.45 -12.61
N LEU A 348 17.86 -9.96 -13.65
CA LEU A 348 18.87 -11.01 -13.53
C LEU A 348 20.17 -10.56 -12.86
N ILE A 349 20.65 -9.34 -13.13
CA ILE A 349 21.96 -8.89 -12.65
C ILE A 349 21.88 -8.34 -11.22
N PHE A 350 20.86 -7.52 -10.92
CA PHE A 350 20.82 -6.77 -9.68
C PHE A 350 20.03 -7.46 -8.57
N PHE A 351 18.99 -8.22 -8.92
CA PHE A 351 18.07 -8.80 -7.95
C PHE A 351 18.28 -10.30 -7.76
N ALA A 352 18.51 -11.07 -8.83
CA ALA A 352 18.61 -12.53 -8.75
C ALA A 352 19.80 -13.06 -7.89
N PRO A 353 21.01 -12.46 -7.90
CA PRO A 353 22.13 -12.99 -7.13
C PRO A 353 22.00 -12.84 -5.60
N ARG A 354 21.04 -12.04 -5.13
CA ARG A 354 20.96 -11.58 -3.73
C ARG A 354 19.85 -12.25 -2.91
N MET A 355 19.07 -13.15 -3.51
CA MET A 355 17.84 -13.73 -2.94
C MET A 355 18.03 -15.15 -2.37
N LEU A 356 19.19 -15.44 -1.79
CA LEU A 356 19.73 -16.81 -1.73
C LEU A 356 19.45 -17.65 -0.46
N SER A 357 18.51 -17.30 0.44
CA SER A 357 18.38 -18.07 1.68
C SER A 357 17.07 -18.80 1.94
N GLU A 358 15.91 -18.37 1.42
CA GLU A 358 14.64 -19.07 1.71
C GLU A 358 13.63 -19.04 0.55
N PRO A 359 12.93 -20.15 0.26
CA PRO A 359 11.83 -20.17 -0.71
C PRO A 359 10.66 -19.36 -0.16
N VAL A 360 10.37 -18.22 -0.79
CA VAL A 360 9.25 -17.37 -0.35
C VAL A 360 7.93 -17.93 -0.84
N PHE A 361 7.11 -18.38 0.11
CA PHE A 361 5.73 -18.76 -0.11
C PHE A 361 4.88 -17.52 -0.40
N ALA A 362 3.99 -17.62 -1.39
CA ALA A 362 3.04 -16.55 -1.70
C ALA A 362 2.14 -16.27 -0.49
N GLU A 363 1.91 -14.99 -0.21
CA GLU A 363 1.27 -14.49 1.02
C GLU A 363 -0.07 -15.18 1.34
N TYR A 364 -0.78 -15.61 0.29
CA TYR A 364 -2.12 -16.21 0.37
C TYR A 364 -2.22 -17.53 -0.42
N GLY A 365 -1.10 -18.20 -0.67
CA GLY A 365 -1.03 -19.35 -1.58
C GLY A 365 -1.09 -18.96 -3.06
N TRP A 366 -1.56 -19.86 -3.94
CA TRP A 366 -1.53 -19.63 -5.39
C TRP A 366 -2.35 -18.40 -5.79
N GLN A 367 -1.65 -17.35 -6.24
CA GLN A 367 -2.24 -16.04 -6.51
C GLN A 367 -3.18 -16.00 -7.71
N GLY A 368 -3.13 -16.99 -8.61
CA GLY A 368 -4.10 -17.16 -9.71
C GLY A 368 -5.32 -18.03 -9.35
N GLY A 369 -5.42 -18.48 -8.09
CA GLY A 369 -6.47 -19.37 -7.58
C GLY A 369 -7.45 -18.66 -6.64
N LYS A 370 -7.58 -19.18 -5.41
CA LYS A 370 -8.51 -18.67 -4.39
C LYS A 370 -8.34 -17.16 -4.09
N PRO A 371 -7.12 -16.62 -3.91
CA PRO A 371 -6.92 -15.18 -3.69
C PRO A 371 -7.45 -14.32 -4.84
N MET A 372 -7.23 -14.72 -6.10
CA MET A 372 -7.75 -13.97 -7.25
C MET A 372 -9.29 -13.88 -7.21
N LEU A 373 -9.96 -15.01 -6.95
CA LEU A 373 -11.43 -15.04 -6.84
C LEU A 373 -11.94 -14.22 -5.65
N MET A 374 -11.20 -14.24 -4.54
CA MET A 374 -11.54 -13.50 -3.33
C MET A 374 -11.47 -11.98 -3.54
N PHE A 375 -10.40 -11.48 -4.16
CA PHE A 375 -10.18 -10.04 -4.33
C PHE A 375 -10.76 -9.46 -5.63
N ASN A 376 -10.94 -10.27 -6.67
CA ASN A 376 -11.41 -9.83 -8.00
C ASN A 376 -12.67 -10.55 -8.47
N GLY A 377 -13.26 -11.46 -7.69
CA GLY A 377 -14.36 -12.34 -8.13
C GLY A 377 -15.53 -11.65 -8.83
N PRO A 378 -16.14 -10.59 -8.25
CA PRO A 378 -17.21 -9.86 -8.92
C PRO A 378 -16.77 -9.27 -10.26
N LEU A 379 -15.56 -8.72 -10.31
CA LEU A 379 -15.00 -8.12 -11.53
C LEU A 379 -14.66 -9.18 -12.57
N MET A 380 -14.20 -10.36 -12.17
CA MET A 380 -13.96 -11.50 -13.05
C MET A 380 -15.23 -11.99 -13.72
N LEU A 381 -16.36 -12.06 -12.98
CA LEU A 381 -17.65 -12.44 -13.54
C LEU A 381 -18.06 -11.48 -14.65
N PHE A 382 -18.00 -10.17 -14.37
CA PHE A 382 -18.31 -9.12 -15.33
C PHE A 382 -17.34 -9.12 -16.51
N ALA A 383 -16.04 -9.33 -16.28
CA ALA A 383 -15.03 -9.40 -17.31
C ALA A 383 -15.23 -10.64 -18.22
N GLY A 384 -15.61 -11.79 -17.67
CA GLY A 384 -15.92 -12.99 -18.46
C GLY A 384 -17.06 -12.77 -19.45
N ILE A 385 -18.13 -12.09 -18.99
CA ILE A 385 -19.24 -11.67 -19.86
C ILE A 385 -18.74 -10.68 -20.92
N SER A 386 -17.91 -9.72 -20.52
CA SER A 386 -17.33 -8.71 -21.41
C SER A 386 -16.47 -9.31 -22.52
N VAL A 387 -15.61 -10.27 -22.17
CA VAL A 387 -14.77 -11.01 -23.12
C VAL A 387 -15.63 -11.82 -24.07
N TYR A 388 -16.66 -12.51 -23.57
CA TYR A 388 -17.55 -13.30 -24.43
C TYR A 388 -18.29 -12.44 -25.45
N LEU A 389 -18.84 -11.30 -25.03
CA LEU A 389 -19.59 -10.38 -25.89
C LEU A 389 -18.67 -9.60 -26.85
N GLY A 390 -17.50 -9.18 -26.37
CA GLY A 390 -16.54 -8.36 -27.11
C GLY A 390 -15.46 -9.15 -27.88
N ARG A 391 -15.54 -10.49 -27.95
CA ARG A 391 -14.47 -11.34 -28.51
C ARG A 391 -14.03 -11.02 -29.95
N ALA A 392 -14.86 -10.33 -30.72
CA ALA A 392 -14.57 -9.92 -32.10
C ALA A 392 -13.76 -8.60 -32.19
N SER A 393 -13.57 -7.90 -31.07
CA SER A 393 -12.80 -6.64 -30.99
C SER A 393 -11.32 -6.90 -30.74
N LEU A 394 -10.45 -6.14 -31.42
CA LEU A 394 -9.01 -6.18 -31.19
C LEU A 394 -8.64 -5.70 -29.78
N GLU A 395 -9.31 -4.66 -29.26
CA GLU A 395 -9.07 -4.12 -27.91
C GLU A 395 -9.35 -5.17 -26.84
N ILE A 396 -10.51 -5.83 -26.91
CA ILE A 396 -10.91 -6.87 -25.95
C ILE A 396 -9.98 -8.09 -26.07
N GLN A 397 -9.56 -8.48 -27.28
CA GLN A 397 -8.60 -9.56 -27.47
C GLN A 397 -7.23 -9.23 -26.86
N LEU A 398 -6.71 -8.02 -27.11
CA LEU A 398 -5.44 -7.56 -26.54
C LEU A 398 -5.48 -7.57 -25.01
N LEU A 399 -6.52 -7.00 -24.41
CA LEU A 399 -6.68 -6.96 -22.96
C LEU A 399 -6.88 -8.36 -22.37
N SER A 400 -7.56 -9.27 -23.09
CA SER A 400 -7.70 -10.67 -22.69
C SER A 400 -6.37 -11.41 -22.71
N ILE A 401 -5.52 -11.18 -23.72
CA ILE A 401 -4.17 -11.74 -23.79
C ILE A 401 -3.30 -11.17 -22.67
N TRP A 402 -3.43 -9.86 -22.38
CA TRP A 402 -2.72 -9.24 -21.26
C TRP A 402 -3.11 -9.88 -19.93
N PHE A 403 -4.41 -9.98 -19.63
CA PHE A 403 -4.91 -10.67 -18.45
C PHE A 403 -4.44 -12.14 -18.38
N ALA A 404 -4.54 -12.88 -19.48
CA ALA A 404 -4.10 -14.28 -19.54
C ALA A 404 -2.59 -14.43 -19.31
N SER A 405 -1.78 -13.49 -19.81
CA SER A 405 -0.33 -13.48 -19.61
C SER A 405 0.01 -13.25 -18.13
N LEU A 406 -0.69 -12.32 -17.46
CA LEU A 406 -0.54 -12.11 -16.03
C LEU A 406 -0.97 -13.34 -15.23
N TRP A 407 -2.09 -13.96 -15.59
CA TRP A 407 -2.56 -15.17 -14.94
C TRP A 407 -1.58 -16.34 -15.10
N LEU A 408 -0.96 -16.48 -16.28
CA LEU A 408 0.09 -17.48 -16.53
C LEU A 408 1.31 -17.28 -15.60
N LEU A 409 1.71 -16.03 -15.33
CA LEU A 409 2.84 -15.75 -14.42
C LEU A 409 2.58 -16.26 -13.00
N SER A 410 1.32 -16.36 -12.56
CA SER A 410 0.97 -16.86 -11.23
C SER A 410 1.28 -18.36 -11.01
N PHE A 411 1.50 -19.14 -12.08
CA PHE A 411 1.86 -20.56 -11.96
C PHE A 411 3.20 -20.77 -11.26
N VAL A 412 4.04 -19.72 -11.16
CA VAL A 412 5.27 -19.76 -10.36
C VAL A 412 5.00 -20.16 -8.90
N HIS A 413 3.81 -19.91 -8.37
CA HIS A 413 3.41 -20.27 -7.00
C HIS A 413 2.83 -21.68 -6.84
N LEU A 414 2.61 -22.42 -7.94
CA LEU A 414 2.03 -23.78 -7.90
C LEU A 414 3.08 -24.89 -7.91
N ILE A 415 4.27 -24.62 -8.43
CA ILE A 415 5.26 -25.66 -8.72
C ILE A 415 6.33 -25.64 -7.63
N GLU A 416 6.15 -26.52 -6.66
CA GLU A 416 7.13 -26.83 -5.62
C GLU A 416 8.46 -27.25 -6.27
N GLY A 417 9.58 -26.60 -5.89
CA GLY A 417 10.91 -26.81 -6.48
C GLY A 417 11.32 -25.84 -7.61
N LEU A 418 10.42 -25.03 -8.19
CA LEU A 418 10.85 -23.91 -9.05
C LEU A 418 11.52 -22.78 -8.26
N ALA A 419 11.28 -22.72 -6.95
CA ALA A 419 11.93 -21.78 -6.03
C ALA A 419 13.46 -22.00 -5.92
N ASP A 420 13.97 -23.18 -6.31
CA ASP A 420 15.42 -23.44 -6.34
C ASP A 420 16.11 -22.75 -7.54
N ILE A 421 15.33 -22.31 -8.54
CA ILE A 421 15.84 -21.51 -9.66
C ILE A 421 15.76 -20.03 -9.25
N GLN A 422 16.91 -19.39 -9.06
CA GLN A 422 17.03 -17.99 -8.58
C GLN A 422 16.09 -17.00 -9.28
N VAL A 423 15.97 -17.09 -10.61
CA VAL A 423 15.12 -16.21 -11.41
C VAL A 423 13.63 -16.40 -11.11
N LEU A 424 13.21 -17.64 -10.91
CA LEU A 424 11.82 -17.98 -10.61
C LEU A 424 11.50 -17.71 -9.14
N SER A 425 12.48 -17.84 -8.23
CA SER A 425 12.36 -17.38 -6.85
C SER A 425 12.16 -15.87 -6.78
N LEU A 426 12.97 -15.10 -7.50
CA LEU A 426 12.81 -13.65 -7.63
C LEU A 426 11.43 -13.27 -8.19
N LEU A 427 10.97 -13.99 -9.21
CA LEU A 427 9.64 -13.78 -9.80
C LEU A 427 8.52 -14.13 -8.80
N SER A 428 8.64 -15.25 -8.08
CA SER A 428 7.70 -15.66 -7.03
C SER A 428 7.58 -14.60 -5.94
N TYR A 429 8.73 -14.13 -5.44
CA TYR A 429 8.82 -13.06 -4.44
C TYR A 429 8.19 -11.76 -4.92
N THR A 430 8.52 -11.34 -6.14
CA THR A 430 7.96 -10.10 -6.71
C THR A 430 6.44 -10.20 -6.88
N LEU A 431 5.92 -11.39 -7.16
CA LEU A 431 4.51 -11.64 -7.43
C LEU A 431 3.75 -12.21 -6.22
N TYR A 432 4.34 -12.22 -5.03
CA TYR A 432 3.81 -12.90 -3.83
C TYR A 432 2.38 -12.49 -3.44
N SER A 433 1.99 -11.24 -3.71
CA SER A 433 0.66 -10.68 -3.45
C SER A 433 -0.10 -10.29 -4.74
N MET A 434 0.27 -10.85 -5.90
CA MET A 434 -0.21 -10.36 -7.21
C MET A 434 -1.73 -10.40 -7.39
N ALA A 435 -2.46 -11.23 -6.63
CA ALA A 435 -3.91 -11.26 -6.67
C ALA A 435 -4.55 -9.89 -6.35
N LEU A 436 -3.90 -9.07 -5.53
CA LEU A 436 -4.41 -7.77 -5.11
C LEU A 436 -4.15 -6.64 -6.12
N HIS A 437 -3.23 -6.81 -7.08
CA HIS A 437 -2.82 -5.69 -7.92
C HIS A 437 -2.62 -6.01 -9.41
N ALA A 438 -2.29 -7.25 -9.80
CA ALA A 438 -2.03 -7.60 -11.19
C ALA A 438 -3.30 -7.56 -12.06
N TYR A 439 -4.39 -8.14 -11.55
CA TYR A 439 -5.57 -8.42 -12.36
C TYR A 439 -6.57 -7.27 -12.42
N HIS A 440 -6.51 -6.36 -11.44
CA HIS A 440 -7.57 -5.39 -11.21
C HIS A 440 -7.77 -4.42 -12.37
N ILE A 441 -6.70 -3.77 -12.85
CA ILE A 441 -6.76 -2.83 -13.98
C ILE A 441 -7.16 -3.54 -15.29
N PRO A 442 -6.52 -4.66 -15.71
CA PRO A 442 -6.94 -5.38 -16.91
C PRO A 442 -8.43 -5.72 -16.91
N LEU A 443 -8.94 -6.29 -15.80
CA LEU A 443 -10.34 -6.67 -15.68
C LEU A 443 -11.26 -5.43 -15.68
N ALA A 444 -10.90 -4.36 -14.96
CA ALA A 444 -11.70 -3.14 -14.89
C ALA A 444 -11.78 -2.42 -16.25
N VAL A 445 -10.69 -2.40 -17.00
CA VAL A 445 -10.65 -1.81 -18.34
C VAL A 445 -11.53 -2.62 -19.31
N ILE A 446 -11.46 -3.96 -19.28
CA ILE A 446 -12.33 -4.84 -20.07
C ILE A 446 -13.80 -4.57 -19.77
N VAL A 447 -14.17 -4.54 -18.48
CA VAL A 447 -15.55 -4.27 -18.04
C VAL A 447 -15.98 -2.85 -18.41
N GLY A 448 -15.11 -1.86 -18.25
CA GLY A 448 -15.40 -0.46 -18.54
C GLY A 448 -15.65 -0.19 -20.03
N LEU A 449 -14.88 -0.83 -20.92
CA LEU A 449 -15.10 -0.75 -22.37
C LEU A 449 -16.49 -1.29 -22.74
N LEU A 450 -16.89 -2.39 -22.10
CA LEU A 450 -18.18 -3.00 -22.35
C LEU A 450 -19.34 -2.18 -21.75
N ALA A 451 -19.17 -1.64 -20.54
CA ALA A 451 -20.21 -0.88 -19.84
C ALA A 451 -20.45 0.51 -20.44
N SER A 452 -19.48 1.05 -21.18
CA SER A 452 -19.62 2.37 -21.80
C SER A 452 -20.63 2.37 -22.95
N ARG A 453 -21.34 3.49 -23.10
CA ARG A 453 -22.22 3.77 -24.23
C ARG A 453 -21.55 4.58 -25.34
N SER A 454 -20.33 5.05 -25.10
CA SER A 454 -19.57 5.93 -25.96
C SER A 454 -18.28 5.29 -26.44
N THR A 455 -18.22 3.96 -26.56
CA THR A 455 -17.03 3.24 -27.04
C THR A 455 -17.08 2.94 -28.53
N SER A 456 -15.89 2.79 -29.12
CA SER A 456 -15.71 2.26 -30.47
C SER A 456 -14.82 1.03 -30.39
N PHE A 457 -15.24 -0.06 -31.04
CA PHE A 457 -14.49 -1.30 -31.13
C PHE A 457 -14.00 -1.51 -32.55
N THR A 458 -12.74 -1.95 -32.71
CA THR A 458 -12.20 -2.33 -34.02
C THR A 458 -12.47 -3.80 -34.28
N THR A 459 -13.27 -4.10 -35.30
CA THR A 459 -13.64 -5.47 -35.70
C THR A 459 -12.53 -6.12 -36.52
N VAL A 460 -12.22 -7.39 -36.25
CA VAL A 460 -11.16 -8.15 -36.94
C VAL A 460 -11.56 -8.58 -38.37
N ASP A 461 -12.86 -8.73 -38.65
CA ASP A 461 -13.35 -9.13 -39.96
C ASP A 461 -13.80 -7.92 -40.80
N ASP A 462 -13.24 -7.79 -42.00
CA ASP A 462 -13.42 -6.74 -43.03
C ASP A 462 -14.84 -6.67 -43.64
N SER A 463 -15.91 -6.93 -42.87
CA SER A 463 -17.25 -6.50 -43.29
C SER A 463 -17.33 -4.99 -43.10
N SER A 464 -16.71 -4.25 -44.02
CA SER A 464 -16.90 -2.82 -44.23
C SER A 464 -18.38 -2.58 -44.47
N THR A 465 -19.12 -2.29 -43.40
CA THR A 465 -20.47 -1.76 -43.52
C THR A 465 -20.36 -0.39 -44.17
N TRP A 466 -21.01 -0.28 -45.33
CA TRP A 466 -20.87 0.76 -46.34
C TRP A 466 -21.29 2.17 -45.89
N PHE A 467 -21.76 2.32 -44.64
CA PHE A 467 -21.87 3.58 -43.93
C PHE A 467 -20.92 3.57 -42.72
N GLY A 468 -19.73 4.12 -42.90
CA GLY A 468 -18.62 4.10 -41.94
C GLY A 468 -18.82 4.93 -40.66
N LEU A 469 -19.96 4.79 -39.98
CA LEU A 469 -20.22 5.36 -38.65
C LEU A 469 -21.41 4.68 -37.95
N GLU A 470 -21.71 3.41 -38.24
CA GLU A 470 -22.57 2.62 -37.35
C GLU A 470 -21.71 1.98 -36.25
N MET A 471 -21.36 2.85 -35.29
CA MET A 471 -20.91 2.48 -33.96
C MET A 471 -22.04 1.71 -33.28
N ASP A 472 -22.09 0.40 -33.52
CA ASP A 472 -23.10 -0.45 -32.92
C ASP A 472 -22.85 -0.46 -31.42
N SER A 473 -23.68 0.28 -30.66
CA SER A 473 -23.70 0.21 -29.21
C SER A 473 -24.16 -1.21 -28.87
N PHE A 474 -23.23 -2.16 -28.87
CA PHE A 474 -23.51 -3.60 -28.85
C PHE A 474 -24.26 -4.03 -27.56
N ILE A 475 -24.51 -3.09 -26.65
CA ILE A 475 -25.19 -3.30 -25.39
C ILE A 475 -26.31 -2.26 -25.21
N ARG A 476 -27.55 -2.78 -25.14
CA ARG A 476 -28.74 -2.00 -24.85
C ARG A 476 -28.53 -1.12 -23.61
N PRO A 477 -29.03 0.13 -23.58
CA PRO A 477 -28.91 1.06 -22.45
C PRO A 477 -29.18 0.43 -21.09
N MET A 478 -30.11 -0.52 -21.02
CA MET A 478 -30.48 -1.27 -19.82
C MET A 478 -29.31 -2.03 -19.18
N TYR A 479 -28.53 -2.79 -19.96
CA TYR A 479 -27.40 -3.56 -19.43
C TYR A 479 -26.29 -2.62 -18.94
N SER A 480 -25.93 -1.62 -19.73
CA SER A 480 -24.99 -0.57 -19.31
C SER A 480 -25.44 0.11 -18.00
N THR A 481 -26.73 0.44 -17.85
CA THR A 481 -27.27 0.97 -16.59
C THR A 481 -27.13 -0.01 -15.43
N VAL A 482 -27.48 -1.28 -15.62
CA VAL A 482 -27.39 -2.30 -14.56
C VAL A 482 -25.95 -2.48 -14.07
N PHE A 483 -24.99 -2.56 -15.00
CA PHE A 483 -23.58 -2.58 -14.67
C PHE A 483 -23.19 -1.32 -13.87
N LEU A 484 -23.52 -0.12 -14.36
CA LEU A 484 -23.17 1.13 -13.68
C LEU A 484 -23.78 1.25 -12.27
N VAL A 485 -25.02 0.81 -12.08
CA VAL A 485 -25.66 0.78 -10.75
C VAL A 485 -24.94 -0.17 -9.81
N ALA A 486 -24.61 -1.39 -10.28
CA ALA A 486 -23.86 -2.35 -9.47
C ALA A 486 -22.47 -1.81 -9.09
N LEU A 487 -21.77 -1.17 -10.03
CA LEU A 487 -20.48 -0.53 -9.80
C LEU A 487 -20.55 0.61 -8.78
N MET A 488 -21.61 1.42 -8.84
CA MET A 488 -21.84 2.50 -7.89
C MET A 488 -22.12 1.97 -6.47
N ILE A 489 -22.89 0.89 -6.33
CA ILE A 489 -23.15 0.26 -5.04
C ILE A 489 -21.84 -0.29 -4.44
N GLY A 490 -21.02 -1.00 -5.22
CA GLY A 490 -19.73 -1.51 -4.77
C GLY A 490 -18.79 -0.39 -4.30
N SER A 491 -18.79 0.74 -5.01
CA SER A 491 -18.03 1.93 -4.66
C SER A 491 -18.47 2.54 -3.32
N ILE A 492 -19.79 2.66 -3.08
CA ILE A 492 -20.34 3.19 -1.83
C ILE A 492 -20.05 2.25 -0.65
N LEU A 493 -20.24 0.95 -0.84
CA LEU A 493 -19.95 -0.06 0.20
C LEU A 493 -18.48 -0.04 0.63
N SER A 494 -17.56 0.15 -0.32
CA SER A 494 -16.12 0.25 -0.04
C SER A 494 -15.80 1.44 0.88
N ILE A 495 -16.51 2.56 0.73
CA ILE A 495 -16.32 3.75 1.59
C ILE A 495 -16.95 3.54 2.96
N GLY A 496 -18.15 2.94 3.01
CA GLY A 496 -18.81 2.59 4.27
C GLY A 496 -17.93 1.69 5.13
N LEU A 497 -17.22 0.75 4.50
CA LEU A 497 -16.22 -0.08 5.16
C LEU A 497 -15.07 0.76 5.75
N LEU A 498 -14.49 1.68 4.97
CA LEU A 498 -13.39 2.54 5.45
C LEU A 498 -13.80 3.41 6.65
N THR A 499 -15.02 3.95 6.65
CA THR A 499 -15.52 4.74 7.79
C THR A 499 -15.69 3.87 9.04
N ASN A 500 -16.16 2.64 8.88
CA ASN A 500 -16.28 1.71 9.99
C ASN A 500 -14.89 1.37 10.56
N LEU A 501 -13.88 1.16 9.71
CA LEU A 501 -12.51 0.87 10.15
C LEU A 501 -11.84 1.98 10.95
N SER A 502 -12.29 3.24 10.82
CA SER A 502 -11.74 4.35 11.61
C SER A 502 -11.98 4.23 13.11
N SER A 503 -12.92 3.40 13.55
CA SER A 503 -13.13 3.12 14.97
C SER A 503 -12.34 1.91 15.49
N HIS A 504 -11.46 1.30 14.69
CA HIS A 504 -10.77 0.05 15.01
C HIS A 504 -9.25 0.24 15.14
N ASP A 505 -8.81 0.91 16.21
CA ASP A 505 -7.38 1.18 16.42
C ASP A 505 -6.56 -0.10 16.70
N GLU A 506 -7.20 -1.16 17.17
CA GLU A 506 -6.57 -2.45 17.49
C GLU A 506 -5.95 -3.15 16.27
N LEU A 507 -6.35 -2.75 15.06
CA LEU A 507 -5.88 -3.32 13.80
C LEU A 507 -4.51 -2.76 13.37
N HIS A 508 -4.06 -1.65 13.96
CA HIS A 508 -2.77 -1.05 13.62
C HIS A 508 -1.59 -1.84 14.21
N ALA A 509 -0.49 -1.90 13.45
CA ALA A 509 0.75 -2.54 13.87
C ALA A 509 1.55 -1.78 14.95
N THR A 510 1.05 -0.62 15.39
CA THR A 510 1.63 0.23 16.43
C THR A 510 0.51 0.87 17.23
N THR A 511 0.71 1.12 18.52
CA THR A 511 -0.31 1.70 19.41
C THR A 511 -0.16 3.22 19.57
N SER A 512 -1.18 3.88 20.13
CA SER A 512 -1.09 5.29 20.59
C SER A 512 0.05 5.49 21.60
N GLY A 513 0.25 4.53 22.49
CA GLY A 513 1.37 4.50 23.44
C GLY A 513 2.74 4.50 22.76
N ASP A 514 2.91 3.70 21.70
CA ASP A 514 4.14 3.67 20.92
C ASP A 514 4.43 5.04 20.26
N ALA A 515 3.39 5.73 19.78
CA ALA A 515 3.52 7.05 19.18
C ALA A 515 3.99 8.10 20.21
N GLN A 516 3.37 8.14 21.39
CA GLN A 516 3.77 9.06 22.48
C GLN A 516 5.19 8.77 22.96
N LEU A 517 5.55 7.49 23.05
CA LEU A 517 6.90 7.12 23.48
C LEU A 517 7.96 7.56 22.46
N ARG A 518 7.70 7.44 21.16
CA ARG A 518 8.61 7.95 20.12
C ARG A 518 8.78 9.46 20.20
N GLU A 519 7.72 10.22 20.41
CA GLU A 519 7.80 11.68 20.57
C GLU A 519 8.64 12.07 21.79
N TYR A 520 8.48 11.34 22.89
CA TYR A 520 9.31 11.50 24.09
C TYR A 520 10.78 11.24 23.79
N LEU A 521 11.11 10.16 23.07
CA LEU A 521 12.49 9.79 22.75
C LEU A 521 13.15 10.72 21.72
N ALA A 522 12.40 11.22 20.74
CA ALA A 522 12.89 12.23 19.82
C ALA A 522 13.28 13.54 20.55
N SER A 523 12.56 13.88 21.62
CA SER A 523 12.87 15.03 22.47
C SER A 523 13.94 14.74 23.53
N ASN A 524 14.15 13.47 23.88
CA ASN A 524 15.07 13.00 24.91
C ASN A 524 15.85 11.78 24.39
N PRO A 525 16.76 11.99 23.43
CA PRO A 525 17.46 10.87 22.80
C PRO A 525 18.32 10.13 23.83
N PRO A 526 18.32 8.79 23.81
CA PRO A 526 19.13 7.98 24.70
C PRO A 526 20.62 8.18 24.41
N ASP A 527 21.46 8.07 25.43
CA ASP A 527 22.93 8.16 25.31
C ASP A 527 23.61 6.81 24.98
N LYS A 528 22.81 5.74 24.86
CA LYS A 528 23.25 4.37 24.58
C LYS A 528 22.28 3.64 23.65
N ILE A 529 22.69 2.48 23.15
CA ILE A 529 21.87 1.64 22.27
C ILE A 529 20.61 1.18 23.02
N VAL A 530 19.50 1.20 22.29
CA VAL A 530 18.19 0.77 22.74
C VAL A 530 17.85 -0.58 22.13
N TYR A 531 17.59 -1.57 22.98
CA TYR A 531 17.04 -2.83 22.53
C TYR A 531 15.57 -2.68 22.12
N THR A 532 15.25 -3.19 20.93
CA THR A 532 13.89 -3.27 20.40
C THR A 532 13.61 -4.69 19.89
N GLU A 533 12.36 -5.12 19.94
CA GLU A 533 11.96 -6.40 19.35
C GLU A 533 12.14 -6.37 17.82
N ASN A 534 12.54 -7.51 17.23
CA ASN A 534 12.73 -7.65 15.78
C ASN A 534 11.42 -7.96 15.06
N VAL A 535 10.47 -7.02 15.17
CA VAL A 535 9.08 -7.12 14.74
C VAL A 535 8.56 -5.72 14.37
N HIS A 536 7.39 -5.67 13.74
CA HIS A 536 6.78 -4.44 13.19
C HIS A 536 6.74 -3.26 14.18
N TRP A 537 6.19 -3.42 15.37
CA TRP A 537 6.14 -2.34 16.38
C TRP A 537 7.54 -1.93 16.88
N GLY A 538 8.49 -2.85 16.96
CA GLY A 538 9.86 -2.57 17.38
C GLY A 538 10.64 -1.76 16.35
N HIS A 539 10.42 -2.00 15.05
CA HIS A 539 11.05 -1.22 13.98
C HIS A 539 10.56 0.22 13.91
N SER A 540 9.37 0.50 14.43
CA SER A 540 8.77 1.84 14.37
C SER A 540 9.57 2.93 15.12
N TYR A 541 10.49 2.52 16.00
CA TYR A 541 11.39 3.40 16.75
C TYR A 541 12.65 3.80 15.96
N ALA A 542 12.95 3.12 14.84
CA ALA A 542 14.07 3.43 13.95
C ALA A 542 13.78 4.58 12.96
N PHE A 543 12.66 5.29 13.13
CA PHE A 543 12.31 6.44 12.28
C PHE A 543 13.16 7.68 12.58
N ASP A 544 13.79 7.71 13.75
CA ASP A 544 14.74 8.75 14.14
C ASP A 544 16.12 8.11 14.30
N ALA A 545 17.07 8.44 13.42
CA ALA A 545 18.40 7.83 13.50
C ALA A 545 19.23 8.33 14.69
N SER A 546 18.77 9.32 15.47
CA SER A 546 19.36 9.60 16.78
C SER A 546 19.12 8.47 17.78
N ILE A 547 18.12 7.62 17.53
CA ILE A 547 17.80 6.45 18.34
C ILE A 547 18.46 5.23 17.70
N GLN A 548 19.57 4.79 18.28
CA GLN A 548 20.25 3.57 17.86
C GLN A 548 19.48 2.34 18.37
N THR A 549 18.75 1.67 17.47
CA THR A 549 17.94 0.50 17.80
C THR A 549 18.60 -0.81 17.36
N THR A 550 18.43 -1.87 18.13
CA THR A 550 18.96 -3.20 17.77
C THR A 550 18.24 -3.83 16.58
N SER A 551 16.92 -3.58 16.42
CA SER A 551 16.12 -4.22 15.38
C SER A 551 16.09 -3.47 14.05
N ILE A 552 15.96 -4.22 12.94
CA ILE A 552 15.95 -3.66 11.58
C ILE A 552 14.86 -4.33 10.75
N PRO A 553 14.00 -3.55 10.04
CA PRO A 553 13.01 -4.13 9.17
C PRO A 553 13.64 -4.82 7.97
N THR A 554 13.36 -6.11 7.83
CA THR A 554 13.69 -6.92 6.66
C THR A 554 12.54 -6.80 5.63
N LEU A 555 12.61 -5.82 4.73
CA LEU A 555 11.71 -5.77 3.56
C LEU A 555 12.03 -6.86 2.50
N GLY A 556 12.48 -8.04 2.94
CA GLY A 556 12.99 -9.16 2.13
C GLY A 556 14.15 -8.83 1.18
N LEU A 557 14.76 -7.65 1.31
CA LEU A 557 15.80 -7.14 0.43
C LEU A 557 16.96 -6.51 1.24
N LEU A 558 17.21 -7.02 2.45
CA LEU A 558 18.27 -6.54 3.33
C LEU A 558 19.43 -7.54 3.32
N THR A 559 20.65 -7.06 3.05
CA THR A 559 21.88 -7.82 3.29
C THR A 559 22.51 -7.29 4.57
N LEU A 560 22.53 -8.11 5.62
CA LEU A 560 23.21 -7.81 6.88
C LEU A 560 24.60 -8.42 6.86
N GLU A 561 25.61 -7.61 7.15
CA GLU A 561 26.98 -8.05 7.38
C GLU A 561 27.18 -8.36 8.87
N GLU A 562 26.71 -7.46 9.74
CA GLU A 562 26.72 -7.63 11.20
C GLU A 562 25.38 -7.20 11.82
N SER A 563 24.93 -7.93 12.85
CA SER A 563 23.76 -7.54 13.63
C SER A 563 23.87 -7.93 15.10
N VAL A 564 23.56 -6.97 15.98
CA VAL A 564 23.58 -7.16 17.43
C VAL A 564 22.29 -7.80 17.98
N GLN A 565 21.23 -7.88 17.17
CA GLN A 565 19.89 -8.25 17.63
C GLN A 565 19.82 -9.64 18.30
N SER A 566 20.45 -10.65 17.70
CA SER A 566 20.39 -12.04 18.19
C SER A 566 21.11 -12.19 19.54
N ALA A 567 22.31 -11.61 19.63
CA ALA A 567 23.10 -11.60 20.87
C ALA A 567 22.37 -10.84 21.99
N ALA A 568 21.82 -9.67 21.68
CA ALA A 568 21.05 -8.85 22.62
C ALA A 568 19.79 -9.58 23.12
N THR A 569 19.05 -10.23 22.22
CA THR A 569 17.84 -10.99 22.56
C THR A 569 18.16 -12.14 23.53
N THR A 570 19.25 -12.87 23.28
CA THR A 570 19.72 -13.94 24.18
C THR A 570 20.14 -13.38 25.53
N ALA A 571 20.92 -12.30 25.55
CA ALA A 571 21.40 -11.69 26.79
C ALA A 571 20.25 -11.16 27.66
N ILE A 572 19.21 -10.55 27.07
CA ILE A 572 18.00 -10.14 27.78
C ILE A 572 17.28 -11.32 28.43
N ARG A 573 17.12 -12.43 27.71
CA ARG A 573 16.42 -13.62 28.23
C ARG A 573 17.16 -14.30 29.37
N MET A 574 18.49 -14.17 29.40
CA MET A 574 19.36 -14.80 30.39
C MET A 574 19.74 -13.85 31.53
N ASP A 575 19.24 -12.61 31.54
CA ASP A 575 19.67 -11.54 32.45
C ASP A 575 21.21 -11.34 32.45
N ASP A 576 21.85 -11.52 31.29
CA ASP A 576 23.30 -11.35 31.13
C ASP A 576 23.66 -9.87 30.92
N VAL A 577 23.77 -9.15 32.04
CA VAL A 577 24.11 -7.73 32.05
C VAL A 577 25.50 -7.47 31.43
N ALA A 578 26.45 -8.39 31.58
CA ALA A 578 27.80 -8.19 31.06
C ALA A 578 27.81 -8.12 29.53
N THR A 579 27.14 -9.08 28.87
CA THR A 579 27.00 -9.08 27.42
C THR A 579 26.21 -7.87 26.92
N LEU A 580 25.15 -7.46 27.64
CA LEU A 580 24.39 -6.25 27.28
C LEU A 580 25.26 -4.99 27.31
N ARG A 581 26.19 -4.87 28.27
CA ARG A 581 27.13 -3.75 28.35
C ARG A 581 28.22 -3.82 27.27
N GLU A 582 28.67 -5.01 26.90
CA GLU A 582 29.62 -5.20 25.80
C GLU A 582 29.02 -4.73 24.46
N LEU A 583 27.73 -4.98 24.25
CA LEU A 583 26.96 -4.49 23.11
C LEU A 583 26.54 -3.01 23.24
N ASP A 584 27.00 -2.31 24.28
CA ASP A 584 26.64 -0.94 24.67
C ASP A 584 25.13 -0.67 24.78
N ILE A 585 24.37 -1.70 25.16
CA ILE A 585 22.92 -1.58 25.42
C ILE A 585 22.71 -0.95 26.80
N GLY A 586 22.04 0.20 26.80
CA GLY A 586 21.68 0.94 28.02
C GLY A 586 20.19 0.84 28.36
N TYR A 587 19.38 0.61 27.34
CA TYR A 587 17.93 0.78 27.42
C TYR A 587 17.21 -0.29 26.61
N ALA A 588 15.92 -0.45 26.86
CA ALA A 588 15.04 -1.27 26.05
C ALA A 588 13.69 -0.58 25.86
N ILE A 589 12.99 -0.93 24.79
CA ILE A 589 11.62 -0.49 24.53
C ILE A 589 10.74 -1.73 24.31
N SER A 590 9.52 -1.68 24.85
CA SER A 590 8.51 -2.70 24.62
C SER A 590 7.17 -2.06 24.25
N SER A 591 6.53 -2.58 23.20
CA SER A 591 5.14 -2.27 22.86
C SER A 591 4.19 -3.18 23.66
N PRO A 592 2.96 -2.76 24.00
CA PRO A 592 1.96 -3.64 24.62
C PRO A 592 1.54 -4.80 23.70
N ILE A 593 1.76 -4.69 22.38
CA ILE A 593 1.52 -5.76 21.40
C ILE A 593 2.53 -6.91 21.59
N GLY A 594 3.77 -6.55 21.93
CA GLY A 594 4.91 -7.45 22.05
C GLY A 594 4.94 -8.23 23.35
N THR A 595 6.02 -8.99 23.54
CA THR A 595 6.17 -9.87 24.70
C THR A 595 7.39 -9.57 25.55
N VAL A 596 8.33 -8.74 25.06
CA VAL A 596 9.53 -8.35 25.81
C VAL A 596 9.22 -7.71 27.16
N ALA A 597 8.13 -6.97 27.31
CA ALA A 597 7.72 -6.41 28.60
C ALA A 597 7.57 -7.51 29.68
N LEU A 598 7.10 -8.70 29.29
CA LEU A 598 6.90 -9.85 30.18
C LEU A 598 8.21 -10.54 30.54
N THR A 599 9.28 -10.33 29.77
CA THR A 599 10.64 -10.78 30.09
C THR A 599 11.36 -9.76 30.98
N LEU A 600 11.23 -8.46 30.68
CA LEU A 600 11.90 -7.39 31.42
C LEU A 600 11.26 -7.12 32.79
N GLY A 601 9.95 -7.29 32.92
CA GLY A 601 9.20 -6.99 34.14
C GLY A 601 9.67 -7.78 35.39
N PRO A 602 9.85 -9.12 35.29
CA PRO A 602 10.32 -9.95 36.40
C PRO A 602 11.83 -9.82 36.68
N SER A 603 12.62 -9.36 35.70
CA SER A 603 14.07 -9.23 35.83
C SER A 603 14.45 -8.22 36.92
N PRO A 604 15.44 -8.53 37.78
CA PRO A 604 15.89 -7.60 38.80
C PRO A 604 16.70 -6.43 38.22
N TYR A 605 17.17 -6.47 36.97
CA TYR A 605 18.11 -5.48 36.43
C TYR A 605 17.45 -4.35 35.64
N TRP A 606 16.14 -4.42 35.41
CA TRP A 606 15.41 -3.45 34.60
C TRP A 606 14.45 -2.61 35.44
N SER A 607 14.29 -1.34 35.05
CA SER A 607 13.26 -0.46 35.61
C SER A 607 12.55 0.32 34.52
N VAL A 608 11.26 0.58 34.69
CA VAL A 608 10.48 1.43 33.76
C VAL A 608 10.71 2.90 34.08
N GLU A 609 11.23 3.64 33.12
CA GLU A 609 11.40 5.09 33.18
C GLU A 609 10.14 5.83 32.73
N ARG A 610 9.48 5.33 31.69
CA ARG A 610 8.23 5.88 31.14
C ARG A 610 7.30 4.76 30.70
N ASN A 611 6.00 4.96 30.90
CA ASN A 611 4.93 4.07 30.48
C ASN A 611 3.80 4.89 29.87
N TYR A 612 3.44 4.59 28.63
CA TYR A 612 2.31 5.17 27.92
C TYR A 612 1.40 4.04 27.45
N GLN A 613 0.30 3.79 28.17
CA GLN A 613 -0.66 2.72 27.86
C GLN A 613 -0.03 1.35 27.59
N GLY A 614 1.02 0.99 28.34
CA GLY A 614 1.73 -0.28 28.20
C GLY A 614 2.96 -0.22 27.27
N ALA A 615 3.11 0.83 26.45
CA ALA A 615 4.36 1.10 25.74
C ALA A 615 5.39 1.66 26.71
N ARG A 616 6.51 0.98 26.90
CA ARG A 616 7.44 1.24 28.00
C ARG A 616 8.86 1.48 27.53
N TYR A 617 9.50 2.43 28.19
CA TYR A 617 10.94 2.69 28.10
C TYR A 617 11.62 2.20 29.37
N TRP A 618 12.60 1.33 29.19
CA TRP A 618 13.27 0.59 30.23
C TRP A 618 14.73 1.00 30.33
N LYS A 619 15.25 1.07 31.56
CA LYS A 619 16.66 1.34 31.84
C LYS A 619 17.32 0.12 32.46
N LEU A 620 18.52 -0.21 31.97
CA LEU A 620 19.35 -1.29 32.48
C LEU A 620 20.25 -0.82 33.63
N TRP A 621 20.28 -1.59 34.71
CA TRP A 621 21.14 -1.37 35.87
C TRP A 621 22.16 -2.51 36.04
N ASP A 622 23.35 -2.16 36.53
CA ASP A 622 24.41 -3.14 36.81
C ASP A 622 24.15 -3.91 38.12
N GLU A 623 23.41 -3.28 39.02
CA GLU A 623 22.93 -3.84 40.28
C GLU A 623 21.39 -3.94 40.24
N PRO A 624 20.76 -4.73 41.13
CA PRO A 624 19.31 -4.82 41.18
C PRO A 624 18.63 -3.45 41.19
N SER A 625 17.71 -3.25 40.25
CA SER A 625 17.05 -2.00 39.99
C SER A 625 16.28 -1.51 41.22
N PRO A 626 16.19 -0.18 41.42
CA PRO A 626 15.53 0.39 42.58
C PRO A 626 14.01 0.21 42.56
N SER A 627 13.42 -0.20 41.43
CA SER A 627 12.00 -0.46 41.30
C SER A 627 11.74 -1.76 40.55
N ARG A 628 11.33 -2.81 41.28
CA ARG A 628 10.83 -4.05 40.67
C ARG A 628 9.52 -3.75 39.95
N VAL A 629 9.39 -4.19 38.70
CA VAL A 629 8.42 -3.57 37.81
C VAL A 629 7.13 -4.36 37.71
N SER A 630 7.13 -5.67 37.47
CA SER A 630 5.88 -6.44 37.41
C SER A 630 6.07 -7.93 37.16
N GLU A 631 5.25 -8.77 37.78
CA GLU A 631 5.04 -10.17 37.36
C GLU A 631 3.76 -10.28 36.51
N GLY A 632 3.88 -10.88 35.33
CA GLY A 632 2.74 -11.08 34.42
C GLY A 632 2.00 -12.36 34.73
N ILE A 633 0.67 -12.33 34.68
CA ILE A 633 -0.22 -13.47 34.95
C ILE A 633 -1.25 -13.59 33.82
N ALA A 634 -1.33 -14.76 33.21
CA ALA A 634 -2.35 -15.08 32.22
C ALA A 634 -3.68 -15.44 32.90
N PHE A 635 -4.78 -15.18 32.19
CA PHE A 635 -6.09 -15.69 32.57
C PHE A 635 -6.23 -17.17 32.21
N ASP A 636 -6.96 -17.92 33.03
CA ASP A 636 -7.31 -19.31 32.73
C ASP A 636 -8.28 -19.38 31.53
N SER A 637 -7.81 -20.01 30.45
CA SER A 637 -8.56 -20.21 29.21
C SER A 637 -9.68 -21.23 29.37
N THR A 638 -9.51 -22.26 30.19
CA THR A 638 -10.53 -23.30 30.41
C THR A 638 -11.77 -22.71 31.05
N ARG A 639 -11.57 -21.80 32.01
CA ARG A 639 -12.66 -21.06 32.65
C ARG A 639 -13.41 -20.16 31.68
N CYS A 640 -12.73 -19.59 30.68
CA CYS A 640 -13.41 -18.85 29.61
C CYS A 640 -14.33 -19.76 28.79
N GLU A 641 -13.85 -20.93 28.36
CA GLU A 641 -14.65 -21.87 27.55
C GLU A 641 -15.91 -22.37 28.27
N GLU A 642 -15.87 -22.46 29.61
CA GLU A 642 -17.03 -22.80 30.44
C GLU A 642 -18.05 -21.65 30.57
N MET A 643 -17.61 -20.39 30.41
CA MET A 643 -18.45 -19.20 30.53
C MET A 643 -19.22 -18.91 29.25
N LYS A 644 -20.55 -18.87 29.36
CA LYS A 644 -21.42 -18.54 28.22
C LYS A 644 -21.11 -17.14 27.68
N GLY A 645 -20.61 -17.08 26.44
CA GLY A 645 -20.31 -15.84 25.73
C GLY A 645 -18.87 -15.33 25.91
N CYS A 646 -17.99 -16.14 26.49
CA CYS A 646 -16.54 -15.94 26.45
C CYS A 646 -16.00 -16.86 25.35
N GLU A 647 -15.30 -16.30 24.36
CA GLU A 647 -14.86 -17.06 23.18
C GLU A 647 -13.34 -16.98 23.05
N MET A 648 -12.70 -18.09 22.65
CA MET A 648 -11.28 -18.14 22.34
C MET A 648 -11.11 -17.96 20.83
N LYS A 649 -10.59 -16.81 20.39
CA LYS A 649 -10.34 -16.53 18.96
C LYS A 649 -8.85 -16.39 18.67
N LEU A 650 -8.46 -16.67 17.43
CA LEU A 650 -7.07 -16.52 16.98
C LEU A 650 -6.60 -15.06 17.12
N ASP A 651 -5.41 -14.87 17.69
CA ASP A 651 -4.78 -13.56 17.78
C ASP A 651 -4.27 -13.12 16.39
N PRO A 652 -4.54 -11.88 15.95
CA PRO A 652 -4.05 -11.36 14.68
C PRO A 652 -2.52 -11.26 14.58
N TRP A 653 -1.83 -11.17 15.72
CA TRP A 653 -0.39 -10.92 15.82
C TRP A 653 0.40 -12.16 16.28
N ARG A 654 -0.24 -13.33 16.40
CA ARG A 654 0.38 -14.60 16.87
C ARG A 654 1.67 -14.93 16.13
N ASP A 655 1.67 -14.78 14.80
CA ASP A 655 2.78 -15.16 13.92
C ASP A 655 3.98 -14.21 14.07
N HIS A 656 3.81 -13.10 14.80
CA HIS A 656 4.83 -12.11 15.12
C HIS A 656 5.27 -12.15 16.60
N ARG A 657 4.71 -13.04 17.42
CA ARG A 657 5.10 -13.25 18.82
C ARG A 657 5.95 -14.51 18.97
N PHE A 658 7.25 -14.37 18.69
CA PHE A 658 8.19 -15.50 18.69
C PHE A 658 8.49 -16.13 20.06
N ASN A 659 8.09 -15.48 21.14
CA ASN A 659 8.25 -15.99 22.50
C ASN A 659 7.11 -15.48 23.37
N ASP A 660 6.40 -16.35 24.07
CA ASP A 660 5.36 -15.96 25.03
C ASP A 660 5.69 -16.49 26.43
N PRO A 661 6.25 -15.66 27.32
CA PRO A 661 6.59 -16.06 28.69
C PRO A 661 5.40 -16.57 29.52
N LEU A 662 4.17 -16.27 29.08
CA LEU A 662 2.94 -16.67 29.77
C LEU A 662 2.24 -17.89 29.16
N ASP A 663 2.80 -18.48 28.09
CA ASP A 663 2.26 -19.67 27.40
C ASP A 663 0.76 -19.57 27.04
N ARG A 664 0.32 -18.41 26.51
CA ARG A 664 -1.11 -18.11 26.31
C ARG A 664 -1.72 -18.73 25.05
N SER A 665 -1.02 -19.63 24.36
CA SER A 665 -1.37 -20.18 23.05
C SER A 665 -1.54 -19.11 21.94
N ASP A 666 -1.95 -19.54 20.74
CA ASP A 666 -2.27 -18.65 19.61
C ASP A 666 -3.65 -17.96 19.72
N HIS A 667 -4.44 -18.31 20.74
CA HIS A 667 -5.80 -17.81 20.93
C HIS A 667 -5.86 -16.79 22.08
N ARG A 668 -6.82 -15.87 22.02
CA ARG A 668 -7.09 -14.87 23.06
C ARG A 668 -8.55 -14.91 23.47
N ILE A 669 -8.78 -14.49 24.71
CA ILE A 669 -10.11 -14.38 25.31
C ILE A 669 -10.82 -13.17 24.71
N ILE A 670 -12.04 -13.40 24.19
CA ILE A 670 -12.87 -12.40 23.54
C ILE A 670 -14.25 -12.25 24.24
N LEU A 671 -14.46 -11.00 24.64
CA LEU A 671 -15.54 -10.29 25.29
C LEU A 671 -16.62 -9.67 24.39
N GLU A 672 -17.58 -10.41 23.81
CA GLU A 672 -18.52 -9.81 22.83
C GLU A 672 -19.99 -9.76 23.29
N LYS A 673 -20.39 -10.61 24.24
CA LYS A 673 -21.80 -10.75 24.63
C LYS A 673 -22.07 -10.08 25.97
N LYS A 674 -23.27 -9.55 26.13
CA LYS A 674 -23.75 -9.01 27.39
C LYS A 674 -23.70 -10.10 28.47
N GLY A 675 -23.02 -9.81 29.57
CA GLY A 675 -22.83 -10.77 30.64
C GLY A 675 -21.86 -10.29 31.72
N THR A 676 -21.74 -11.12 32.75
CA THR A 676 -20.76 -10.96 33.82
C THR A 676 -19.80 -12.14 33.74
N TYR A 677 -18.52 -11.85 33.55
CA TYR A 677 -17.45 -12.80 33.42
C TYR A 677 -16.55 -12.71 34.63
N THR A 678 -16.34 -13.82 35.35
CA THR A 678 -15.62 -13.80 36.63
C THR A 678 -14.56 -14.88 36.70
N TRP A 679 -13.32 -14.43 36.84
CA TRP A 679 -12.17 -15.26 37.20
C TRP A 679 -11.92 -15.10 38.69
N ASN A 680 -12.21 -16.15 39.45
CA ASN A 680 -11.91 -16.21 40.87
C ASN A 680 -10.51 -16.81 41.05
N SER A 681 -9.76 -16.33 42.04
CA SER A 681 -8.44 -16.85 42.40
C SER A 681 -7.47 -16.88 41.21
N VAL A 682 -7.46 -15.81 40.41
CA VAL A 682 -6.47 -15.61 39.32
C VAL A 682 -5.05 -15.71 39.87
N VAL A 683 -4.87 -15.24 41.10
CA VAL A 683 -3.71 -15.53 41.94
C VAL A 683 -4.24 -16.12 43.23
N ASP A 684 -3.62 -17.19 43.69
CA ASP A 684 -3.86 -17.80 45.00
C ASP A 684 -2.51 -18.20 45.60
N ASP A 685 -1.79 -17.20 46.09
CA ASP A 685 -0.49 -17.40 46.73
C ASP A 685 -0.42 -16.56 48.02
N ALA A 686 -0.21 -17.26 49.14
CA ALA A 686 -0.04 -16.66 50.45
C ALA A 686 1.16 -15.69 50.53
N ASN A 687 2.11 -15.79 49.59
CA ASN A 687 3.26 -14.89 49.50
C ASN A 687 2.93 -13.52 48.89
N VAL A 688 1.75 -13.36 48.28
CA VAL A 688 1.30 -12.13 47.58
C VAL A 688 0.52 -11.21 48.53
N GLN A 689 0.82 -11.23 49.83
CA GLN A 689 0.16 -10.39 50.82
C GLN A 689 0.72 -8.96 50.84
N GLY A 690 -0.16 -7.97 50.69
CA GLY A 690 0.21 -6.56 50.77
C GLY A 690 -0.61 -5.65 49.85
N LEU A 691 -0.18 -4.40 49.77
CA LEU A 691 -0.70 -3.47 48.77
C LEU A 691 0.04 -3.71 47.46
N TYR A 692 -0.70 -4.02 46.40
CA TYR A 692 -0.17 -4.21 45.05
C TYR A 692 -0.83 -3.22 44.11
N ASN A 693 -0.06 -2.70 43.16
CA ASN A 693 -0.60 -2.04 41.98
C ASN A 693 -0.87 -3.10 40.92
N VAL A 694 -2.15 -3.38 40.68
CA VAL A 694 -2.62 -4.39 39.73
C VAL A 694 -3.01 -3.69 38.45
N CYS A 695 -2.40 -4.08 37.34
CA CYS A 695 -2.70 -3.53 36.03
C CYS A 695 -3.29 -4.61 35.11
N ILE A 696 -4.28 -4.24 34.30
CA ILE A 696 -4.84 -5.12 33.27
C ILE A 696 -4.43 -4.62 31.88
N VAL A 697 -3.98 -5.53 31.03
CA VAL A 697 -3.71 -5.28 29.61
C VAL A 697 -4.83 -5.91 28.79
N TYR A 698 -5.53 -5.08 28.02
CA TYR A 698 -6.64 -5.51 27.17
C TYR A 698 -6.73 -4.63 25.92
N GLU A 699 -7.35 -5.15 24.87
CA GLU A 699 -7.73 -4.37 23.68
C GLU A 699 -9.24 -4.13 23.67
N GLN A 700 -9.66 -2.94 23.28
CA GLN A 700 -11.05 -2.64 22.95
C GLN A 700 -11.22 -2.77 21.43
N ILE A 701 -12.05 -3.71 20.99
CA ILE A 701 -12.33 -3.98 19.58
C ILE A 701 -13.41 -2.99 19.13
N GLY A 702 -13.03 -2.03 18.30
CA GLY A 702 -13.96 -1.00 17.83
C GLY A 702 -14.35 0.04 18.90
N ASP A 703 -15.41 0.79 18.59
CA ASP A 703 -16.04 1.72 19.54
C ASP A 703 -17.02 0.94 20.45
N PHE A 704 -16.60 0.63 21.68
CA PHE A 704 -17.36 -0.19 22.61
C PHE A 704 -17.23 0.31 24.06
N ASP A 705 -18.13 1.21 24.46
CA ASP A 705 -18.05 1.85 25.78
C ASP A 705 -18.80 1.12 26.91
N SER A 706 -19.46 0.01 26.61
CA SER A 706 -20.47 -0.58 27.50
C SER A 706 -19.92 -1.64 28.46
N TYR A 707 -18.76 -1.40 29.08
CA TYR A 707 -18.12 -2.34 29.99
C TYR A 707 -17.59 -1.73 31.30
N GLN A 708 -17.39 -2.59 32.30
CA GLN A 708 -16.70 -2.29 33.56
C GLN A 708 -15.77 -3.45 33.93
N ILE A 709 -14.62 -3.12 34.50
CA ILE A 709 -13.64 -4.10 35.01
C ILE A 709 -13.49 -3.85 36.51
N ILE A 710 -13.63 -4.90 37.29
CA ILE A 710 -13.65 -4.88 38.76
C ILE A 710 -12.60 -5.87 39.26
N ILE A 711 -11.68 -5.40 40.11
CA ILE A 711 -10.64 -6.21 40.76
C ILE A 711 -10.85 -6.17 42.26
N ASN A 712 -11.04 -7.33 42.92
CA ASN A 712 -11.30 -7.44 44.37
C ASN A 712 -12.24 -6.34 44.91
N GLU A 713 -13.41 -6.19 44.28
CA GLU A 713 -14.47 -5.21 44.61
C GLU A 713 -14.21 -3.74 44.22
N ARG A 714 -13.02 -3.40 43.67
CA ARG A 714 -12.74 -2.05 43.14
C ARG A 714 -12.93 -2.00 41.63
N ALA A 715 -13.83 -1.14 41.17
CA ALA A 715 -13.94 -0.82 39.75
C ALA A 715 -12.73 0.00 39.30
N LEU A 716 -12.17 -0.33 38.13
CA LEU A 716 -11.14 0.49 37.50
C LEU A 716 -11.75 1.76 36.93
N ASP A 717 -10.99 2.85 36.99
CA ASP A 717 -11.25 4.03 36.17
C ASP A 717 -10.65 3.74 34.79
N LEU A 718 -11.52 3.51 33.80
CA LEU A 718 -11.12 3.01 32.49
C LEU A 718 -11.16 4.16 31.48
N ASN A 719 -10.05 4.40 30.79
CA ASN A 719 -10.08 5.21 29.60
C ASN A 719 -10.59 4.36 28.42
N LYS A 720 -11.87 4.51 28.08
CA LYS A 720 -12.54 3.71 27.06
C LYS A 720 -12.19 4.21 25.67
N MET A 721 -11.00 3.84 25.19
CA MET A 721 -10.54 4.12 23.84
C MET A 721 -10.40 2.81 23.07
N SER A 722 -10.76 2.82 21.79
CA SER A 722 -10.46 1.72 20.88
C SER A 722 -8.96 1.42 20.86
N GLY A 723 -8.59 0.15 20.64
CA GLY A 723 -7.21 -0.28 20.60
C GLY A 723 -6.69 -0.77 21.95
N TRP A 724 -5.37 -0.72 22.11
CA TRP A 724 -4.65 -1.26 23.26
C TRP A 724 -4.75 -0.36 24.48
N ASN A 725 -5.11 -0.95 25.62
CA ASN A 725 -5.25 -0.26 26.89
C ASN A 725 -4.46 -0.96 28.00
N HIS A 726 -3.91 -0.15 28.91
CA HIS A 726 -3.20 -0.59 30.11
C HIS A 726 -3.68 0.27 31.27
N GLU A 727 -4.48 -0.32 32.15
CA GLU A 727 -5.12 0.39 33.25
C GLU A 727 -4.76 -0.25 34.59
N CYS A 728 -4.47 0.58 35.59
CA CYS A 728 -3.91 0.15 36.87
C CYS A 728 -4.73 0.63 38.06
N THR A 729 -4.78 -0.16 39.12
CA THR A 729 -5.37 0.23 40.40
C THR A 729 -4.64 -0.41 41.57
N ASN A 730 -4.58 0.31 42.68
CA ASN A 730 -4.01 -0.22 43.91
C ASN A 730 -5.03 -1.10 44.62
N VAL A 731 -4.66 -2.35 44.93
CA VAL A 731 -5.51 -3.35 45.57
C VAL A 731 -4.77 -3.96 46.76
N GLN A 732 -5.47 -4.10 47.88
CA GLN A 732 -4.96 -4.85 49.02
C GLN A 732 -5.22 -6.34 48.78
N LEU A 733 -4.16 -7.13 48.65
CA LEU A 733 -4.24 -8.58 48.45
C LEU A 733 -3.99 -9.28 49.79
N ASN A 734 -4.95 -10.11 50.21
CA ASN A 734 -4.87 -10.89 51.45
C ASN A 734 -4.49 -12.36 51.19
N GLN A 735 -4.65 -12.84 49.95
CA GLN A 735 -4.18 -14.14 49.42
C GLN A 735 -4.62 -14.30 47.96
N THR A 736 -5.85 -13.86 47.65
CA THR A 736 -6.48 -14.07 46.34
C THR A 736 -6.65 -12.79 45.53
N LEU A 737 -6.60 -12.93 44.21
CA LEU A 737 -6.96 -11.90 43.23
C LEU A 737 -8.13 -12.39 42.37
N ASP A 738 -9.27 -11.73 42.48
CA ASP A 738 -10.48 -11.97 41.69
C ASP A 738 -10.67 -10.83 40.69
N VAL A 739 -10.99 -11.20 39.44
CA VAL A 739 -11.28 -10.26 38.36
C VAL A 739 -12.65 -10.53 37.78
N ARG A 740 -13.48 -9.49 37.75
CA ARG A 740 -14.83 -9.50 37.18
C ARG A 740 -14.94 -8.46 36.08
N ILE A 741 -15.41 -8.88 34.91
CA ILE A 741 -15.66 -8.03 33.75
C ILE A 741 -17.16 -8.07 33.44
N GLU A 742 -17.79 -6.90 33.38
CA GLU A 742 -19.22 -6.76 33.11
C GLU A 742 -19.44 -6.04 31.80
N LEU A 743 -20.15 -6.68 30.87
CA LEU A 743 -20.61 -6.10 29.61
C LEU A 743 -22.11 -5.81 29.71
N ASN A 744 -22.51 -4.56 29.49
CA ASN A 744 -23.88 -4.09 29.61
C ASN A 744 -24.70 -4.26 28.31
N GLN A 745 -24.02 -4.41 27.18
CA GLN A 745 -24.57 -4.55 25.84
C GLN A 745 -23.80 -5.61 25.05
N ASP A 746 -24.46 -6.20 24.05
CA ASP A 746 -23.81 -7.03 23.05
C ASP A 746 -23.00 -6.15 22.09
N GLY A 747 -21.94 -6.72 21.52
CA GLY A 747 -21.16 -6.08 20.48
C GLY A 747 -21.93 -5.87 19.17
N ALA A 748 -21.52 -4.85 18.41
CA ALA A 748 -22.03 -4.58 17.08
C ALA A 748 -21.24 -5.36 16.03
N ALA A 749 -21.95 -5.99 15.10
CA ALA A 749 -21.31 -6.70 13.98
C ALA A 749 -20.66 -5.72 13.00
N TRP A 750 -19.46 -6.04 12.54
CA TRP A 750 -18.70 -5.27 11.57
C TRP A 750 -17.92 -6.18 10.63
N ILE A 751 -17.39 -5.62 9.53
CA ILE A 751 -16.63 -6.40 8.54
C ILE A 751 -15.14 -6.29 8.88
N ASN A 752 -14.56 -7.40 9.31
CA ASN A 752 -13.15 -7.50 9.65
C ASN A 752 -12.28 -7.73 8.40
N PRO A 753 -11.47 -6.73 7.98
CA PRO A 753 -10.69 -6.83 6.77
C PRO A 753 -9.53 -7.83 6.92
N LEU A 754 -9.13 -8.14 8.16
CA LEU A 754 -8.12 -9.16 8.43
C LEU A 754 -8.62 -10.56 8.04
N GLY A 755 -9.93 -10.78 8.07
CA GLY A 755 -10.55 -11.98 7.50
C GLY A 755 -10.26 -12.14 6.02
N PHE A 756 -10.11 -11.02 5.28
CA PHE A 756 -9.73 -11.08 3.87
C PHE A 756 -8.25 -11.42 3.64
N SER A 757 -7.38 -10.98 4.55
CA SER A 757 -5.95 -11.33 4.54
C SER A 757 -5.65 -12.71 5.13
N GLY A 758 -6.63 -13.40 5.74
CA GLY A 758 -6.41 -14.66 6.45
C GLY A 758 -5.65 -14.50 7.78
N ARG A 759 -5.33 -13.28 8.23
CA ARG A 759 -4.82 -13.01 9.58
C ARG A 759 -5.89 -13.26 10.67
N SER A 760 -7.16 -13.09 10.31
CA SER A 760 -8.32 -13.51 11.09
C SER A 760 -9.07 -14.66 10.39
N SER A 761 -9.72 -15.53 11.17
CA SER A 761 -10.63 -16.57 10.67
C SER A 761 -12.01 -16.03 10.28
N GLU A 762 -12.36 -14.81 10.73
CA GLU A 762 -13.69 -14.24 10.59
C GLU A 762 -13.69 -13.00 9.67
N ILE A 763 -14.63 -12.97 8.73
CA ILE A 763 -14.88 -11.80 7.86
C ILE A 763 -15.93 -10.86 8.50
N ILE A 764 -16.86 -11.42 9.26
CA ILE A 764 -17.84 -10.66 10.05
C ILE A 764 -17.49 -10.92 11.50
N ASP A 765 -17.09 -9.87 12.19
CA ASP A 765 -16.61 -9.90 13.57
C ASP A 765 -17.50 -8.98 14.42
N SER A 766 -17.27 -8.91 15.73
CA SER A 766 -18.06 -8.08 16.65
C SER A 766 -17.17 -7.16 17.48
N THR A 767 -17.67 -5.97 17.80
CA THR A 767 -17.02 -5.10 18.78
C THR A 767 -17.06 -5.74 20.17
N GLY A 768 -16.12 -5.38 21.05
CA GLY A 768 -16.00 -6.03 22.35
C GLY A 768 -14.65 -5.80 23.01
N LEU A 769 -14.21 -6.73 23.85
CA LEU A 769 -12.92 -6.70 24.54
C LEU A 769 -12.07 -7.92 24.21
N ARG A 770 -10.78 -7.75 23.96
CA ARG A 770 -9.79 -8.84 23.94
C ARG A 770 -8.91 -8.75 25.17
N ILE A 771 -8.85 -9.81 25.97
CA ILE A 771 -8.11 -9.80 27.23
C ILE A 771 -6.76 -10.49 27.05
N HIS A 772 -5.68 -9.87 27.54
CA HIS A 772 -4.31 -10.40 27.37
C HIS A 772 -3.75 -10.98 28.66
N HIS A 773 -3.51 -10.14 29.67
CA HIS A 773 -2.89 -10.55 30.94
C HIS A 773 -3.08 -9.48 32.02
N ILE A 774 -2.75 -9.86 33.24
CA ILE A 774 -2.64 -8.96 34.39
C ILE A 774 -1.17 -8.82 34.75
N GLU A 775 -0.80 -7.66 35.27
CA GLU A 775 0.53 -7.39 35.80
C GLU A 775 0.43 -6.98 37.27
N LEU A 776 1.21 -7.64 38.12
CA LEU A 776 1.30 -7.34 39.54
C LEU A 776 2.59 -6.60 39.84
N LYS A 777 2.48 -5.38 40.37
CA LYS A 777 3.59 -4.59 40.88
C LYS A 777 3.45 -4.37 42.37
N ARG A 778 4.53 -4.62 43.12
CA ARG A 778 4.58 -4.41 44.58
C ARG A 778 5.03 -3.02 44.95
#